data_AF-A0A9E6JQB3-F1
#
_entry.id   AF-A0A9E6JQB3-F1
#
_cell.length_a   1.000
_cell.length_b   1.000
_cell.length_c   1.000
_cell.angle_alpha   90.00
_cell.angle_beta   90.00
_cell.angle_gamma   90.00
#
_symmetry.space_group_name_H-M   'P 1'
#
loop_
_entity.id
_entity.type
_entity.pdbx_description
1 polymer ?
#
loop_
_entity_poly.entity_id
_entity_poly.type
_entity_poly.pdbx_seq_one_letter_code
_entity_poly.pdbx_strand_id
1 'polypeptide(L)'
;MKKILIFLFSLFTFYFSFFTFHSFSQGVGINTTGNEAKDAALLEVGDGTPDTKGFLIPRVNLTNVATYAPLTGTPVISLLVYSITAPVDGSGSGYYYWNSSTTTGKWIYLTAPSNGPGTDGQVLTSSGSGAPTWTTPTGGITSYSRSSTLVVAASNSLDLVNADYICNGTSDQDTIQAAINALSTSGGTIKLMDGTYNISAPIKIKDNIALIGSGIGTNLKLISGSVIGSSINIIENFDKTNGNIQITIKDLKLSVTDYSPYNHGGIYFTKVGSGTYSGARMGCIIENVVADFPGNSAITFITCRHSVIKNCILKSNVGAGAYLNDCNYITVQGCVIPMSSSGVQLGSSNLCSVLGNIITSAQQYAISVNGNQNIISNNVCKDNNRGIILNVSSENIVSNNIIGNTSNHGIYVLGGGTERNIITGNYVFLSYYDGICLNSANNNTITGNYLFDNNRIKYYQSYQTYSGIGITSDSDNNIIQGNNCRKGTYQSWGIKVESSNCDQNVIQNNDLKESGTSGNLTDAGTNTILKNNNALDVTYQKDFIRMKNTSGSALAAGDAVILNSAATGDEVTTTTTKGDTKVFGIVSETTADASLGLVQILGKTTALKANGTSDIAIGDFLTTYTTAGIACKAGAGDMAFAIALEAYTTDDNAGVIDALLITPRTIPSPAVPSGTNPGEMLYWNGSAWITVIPGTNGQTLTYCNGIPTWGDCPPVIGDNYQGGIVAYILQTGDPGYGSGQTHGLIAATADQSTGIQWSNGSFTTTGATATVLGTGNANTNTIVTSQGVGSYAAKLCSDLVIDTYSDWYLPSIDELNKLYLNQGVIGIAADFYWSSSEVDYQFTWFNYMPTGQTYPGTWTKDHLDRVRCIRSF
;
A
#
# COMPACT_ATOMS: atom_id res chain seq x y z
N MET A 1 109.38 9.91 50.15
CA MET A 1 108.12 10.21 50.86
C MET A 1 107.81 11.72 50.98
N LYS A 2 108.72 12.60 51.44
CA LYS A 2 108.42 14.05 51.56
C LYS A 2 108.09 14.79 50.24
N LYS A 3 108.64 14.39 49.08
CA LYS A 3 108.35 15.06 47.79
C LYS A 3 107.00 14.68 47.15
N ILE A 4 106.44 13.52 47.48
CA ILE A 4 105.11 13.08 46.99
C ILE A 4 103.98 13.74 47.79
N LEU A 5 104.20 13.94 49.09
CA LEU A 5 103.21 14.60 49.95
C LEU A 5 103.05 16.10 49.61
N ILE A 6 104.12 16.79 49.25
CA ILE A 6 104.08 18.20 48.84
C ILE A 6 103.42 18.39 47.46
N PHE A 7 103.60 17.45 46.54
CA PHE A 7 102.95 17.49 45.23
C PHE A 7 101.44 17.19 45.31
N LEU A 8 101.03 16.24 46.16
CA LEU A 8 99.61 15.96 46.42
C LEU A 8 98.90 17.08 47.18
N PHE A 9 99.58 17.74 48.13
CA PHE A 9 98.99 18.89 48.85
C PHE A 9 98.82 20.11 47.92
N SER A 10 99.77 20.32 47.00
CA SER A 10 99.69 21.41 46.01
C SER A 10 98.60 21.15 44.95
N LEU A 11 98.37 19.88 44.57
CA LEU A 11 97.29 19.49 43.64
C LEU A 11 95.89 19.60 44.30
N PHE A 12 95.79 19.29 45.60
CA PHE A 12 94.53 19.37 46.36
C PHE A 12 94.13 20.83 46.66
N THR A 13 95.11 21.72 46.85
CA THR A 13 94.86 23.14 47.13
C THR A 13 94.53 23.94 45.86
N PHE A 14 94.98 23.50 44.67
CA PHE A 14 94.70 24.17 43.39
C PHE A 14 93.33 23.77 42.79
N TYR A 15 92.77 22.61 43.16
CA TYR A 15 91.46 22.15 42.67
C TYR A 15 90.27 22.72 43.46
N PHE A 16 90.47 23.20 44.69
CA PHE A 16 89.39 23.65 45.57
C PHE A 16 89.03 25.14 45.42
N SER A 17 89.71 25.89 44.56
CA SER A 17 89.55 27.35 44.45
C SER A 17 88.63 27.83 43.32
N PHE A 18 87.93 26.94 42.59
CA PHE A 18 87.12 27.32 41.42
C PHE A 18 85.72 26.71 41.31
N PHE A 19 85.03 26.50 42.44
CA PHE A 19 83.58 26.26 42.39
C PHE A 19 82.84 27.05 43.49
N THR A 20 82.30 28.20 43.10
CA THR A 20 81.13 28.78 43.75
C THR A 20 79.90 27.96 43.34
N PHE A 21 79.51 26.99 44.16
CA PHE A 21 78.17 26.40 44.07
C PHE A 21 77.19 27.27 44.85
N HIS A 22 76.28 27.93 44.13
CA HIS A 22 75.04 28.41 44.72
C HIS A 22 74.12 27.19 44.88
N SER A 23 74.10 26.60 46.07
CA SER A 23 73.07 25.62 46.44
C SER A 23 71.86 26.35 47.00
N PHE A 24 70.80 26.48 46.21
CA PHE A 24 69.46 26.73 46.75
C PHE A 24 68.96 25.42 47.35
N SER A 25 68.92 25.34 48.67
CA SER A 25 68.26 24.22 49.36
C SER A 25 66.75 24.34 49.13
N GLN A 26 66.21 23.49 48.26
CA GLN A 26 64.79 23.12 48.25
C GLN A 26 64.73 21.68 48.80
N GLY A 27 63.75 21.35 49.65
CA GLY A 27 63.57 19.99 50.17
C GLY A 27 64.14 19.73 51.58
N VAL A 28 63.97 20.66 52.52
CA VAL A 28 64.33 20.40 53.92
C VAL A 28 63.27 19.50 54.57
N GLY A 29 63.66 18.28 54.94
CA GLY A 29 62.86 17.38 55.76
C GLY A 29 63.22 17.50 57.24
N ILE A 30 62.27 17.91 58.08
CA ILE A 30 62.37 17.83 59.53
C ILE A 30 61.49 16.69 59.99
N ASN A 31 62.07 15.49 60.05
CA ASN A 31 61.39 14.28 60.49
C ASN A 31 62.30 13.39 61.34
N THR A 32 61.70 12.50 62.11
CA THR A 32 62.40 11.54 62.97
C THR A 32 62.78 10.25 62.25
N THR A 33 62.38 10.09 60.99
CA THR A 33 62.53 8.85 60.20
C THR A 33 63.70 8.88 59.22
N GLY A 34 64.29 10.05 58.95
CA GLY A 34 65.42 10.23 58.02
C GLY A 34 65.03 10.22 56.54
N ASN A 35 63.73 10.23 56.22
CA ASN A 35 63.27 10.28 54.83
C ASN A 35 63.50 11.66 54.22
N GLU A 36 63.83 11.72 52.94
CA GLU A 36 63.91 12.98 52.20
C GLU A 36 62.52 13.64 52.13
N ALA A 37 62.49 14.98 52.10
CA ALA A 37 61.25 15.71 51.90
C ALA A 37 60.67 15.37 50.52
N LYS A 38 59.35 15.22 50.41
CA LYS A 38 58.69 14.99 49.13
C LYS A 38 59.05 16.10 48.14
N ASP A 39 59.32 15.73 46.87
CA ASP A 39 59.78 16.63 45.80
C ASP A 39 58.93 17.90 45.58
N ALA A 40 57.66 17.89 46.02
CA ALA A 40 56.76 19.04 45.92
C ALA A 40 56.80 20.00 47.12
N ALA A 41 57.55 19.68 48.19
CA ALA A 41 57.56 20.44 49.44
C ALA A 41 58.86 21.24 49.60
N LEU A 42 58.74 22.56 49.80
CA LEU A 42 59.87 23.43 50.15
C LEU A 42 60.36 23.19 51.59
N LEU A 43 59.45 22.80 52.51
CA LEU A 43 59.73 22.37 53.88
C LEU A 43 58.71 21.30 54.29
N GLU A 44 59.16 20.10 54.65
CA GLU A 44 58.31 19.03 55.17
C GLU A 44 58.60 18.77 56.65
N VAL A 45 57.57 18.82 57.50
CA VAL A 45 57.64 18.41 58.91
C VAL A 45 56.71 17.20 59.10
N GLY A 46 57.22 16.10 59.65
CA GLY A 46 56.43 14.90 59.89
C GLY A 46 57.17 13.81 60.68
N ASP A 47 56.45 12.80 61.18
CA ASP A 47 57.01 11.64 61.90
C ASP A 47 56.84 10.32 61.12
N GLY A 48 56.36 10.40 59.88
CA GLY A 48 56.11 9.24 59.02
C GLY A 48 54.65 8.79 58.93
N THR A 49 53.68 9.52 59.50
CA THR A 49 52.25 9.21 59.37
C THR A 49 51.47 10.22 58.50
N PRO A 50 50.36 9.83 57.83
CA PRO A 50 49.72 10.67 56.80
C PRO A 50 48.93 11.88 57.29
N ASP A 51 48.41 11.92 58.53
CA ASP A 51 47.27 12.81 58.85
C ASP A 51 47.38 13.63 60.15
N THR A 52 48.57 14.05 60.58
CA THR A 52 48.70 15.00 61.69
C THR A 52 49.80 16.03 61.43
N LYS A 53 49.54 17.03 60.58
CA LYS A 53 50.49 18.11 60.31
C LYS A 53 50.02 19.46 60.87
N GLY A 54 50.95 20.15 61.54
CA GLY A 54 50.86 21.57 61.90
C GLY A 54 52.25 22.23 61.85
N PHE A 55 52.29 23.54 61.63
CA PHE A 55 53.52 24.33 61.76
C PHE A 55 53.84 24.53 63.25
N LEU A 56 55.01 24.08 63.71
CA LEU A 56 55.44 24.31 65.10
C LEU A 56 55.87 25.77 65.26
N ILE A 57 54.99 26.57 65.89
CA ILE A 57 55.31 27.93 66.31
C ILE A 57 56.38 27.87 67.41
N PRO A 58 57.42 28.74 67.37
CA PRO A 58 58.47 28.76 68.39
C PRO A 58 57.90 28.83 69.81
N ARG A 59 58.32 27.88 70.65
CA ARG A 59 57.97 27.83 72.07
C ARG A 59 58.99 28.63 72.86
N VAL A 60 58.53 29.70 73.51
CA VAL A 60 59.40 30.69 74.17
C VAL A 60 59.03 30.83 75.63
N ASN A 61 60.00 31.01 76.52
CA ASN A 61 59.74 31.28 77.93
C ASN A 61 59.57 32.80 78.13
N LEU A 62 58.38 33.34 77.84
CA LEU A 62 58.13 34.77 78.09
C LEU A 62 58.05 35.01 79.60
N THR A 63 58.84 35.95 80.10
CA THR A 63 58.84 36.31 81.52
C THR A 63 58.04 37.59 81.80
N ASN A 64 57.90 38.48 80.82
CA ASN A 64 57.16 39.74 80.95
C ASN A 64 56.59 40.16 79.58
N VAL A 65 55.30 40.49 79.53
CA VAL A 65 54.65 40.88 78.27
C VAL A 65 55.05 42.27 77.76
N ALA A 66 55.59 43.14 78.61
CA ALA A 66 56.00 44.50 78.24
C ALA A 66 57.39 44.58 77.60
N THR A 67 58.12 43.47 77.50
CA THR A 67 59.47 43.42 76.92
C THR A 67 59.54 42.40 75.79
N TYR A 68 60.31 42.71 74.73
CA TYR A 68 60.51 41.75 73.63
C TYR A 68 61.31 40.50 74.06
N ALA A 69 62.04 40.59 75.17
CA ALA A 69 62.77 39.50 75.79
C ALA A 69 61.87 38.27 76.06
N PRO A 70 62.40 37.04 75.93
CA PRO A 70 63.81 36.68 75.73
C PRO A 70 64.27 36.74 74.26
N LEU A 71 63.41 37.18 73.33
CA LEU A 71 63.81 37.41 71.96
C LEU A 71 64.70 38.66 71.87
N THR A 72 65.67 38.62 70.96
CA THR A 72 66.63 39.71 70.73
C THR A 72 66.57 40.16 69.28
N GLY A 73 66.98 41.41 69.01
CA GLY A 73 66.91 42.02 67.68
C GLY A 73 65.74 43.00 67.52
N THR A 74 65.54 43.48 66.29
CA THR A 74 64.46 44.42 65.95
C THR A 74 63.10 43.74 66.13
N PRO A 75 62.20 44.25 66.99
CA PRO A 75 60.92 43.61 67.22
C PRO A 75 60.07 43.52 65.95
N VAL A 76 59.65 42.31 65.61
CA VAL A 76 58.82 42.04 64.43
C VAL A 76 57.34 42.07 64.82
N ILE A 77 56.57 42.96 64.20
CA ILE A 77 55.12 43.07 64.42
C ILE A 77 54.45 41.76 63.99
N SER A 78 53.48 41.31 64.79
CA SER A 78 52.73 40.07 64.59
C SER A 78 53.58 38.79 64.64
N LEU A 79 54.81 38.85 65.18
CA LEU A 79 55.57 37.64 65.48
C LEU A 79 54.77 36.80 66.48
N LEU A 80 54.40 35.58 66.08
CA LEU A 80 53.63 34.64 66.88
C LEU A 80 54.57 33.67 67.59
N VAL A 81 54.39 33.51 68.90
CA VAL A 81 55.11 32.54 69.73
C VAL A 81 54.14 31.80 70.64
N TYR A 82 54.51 30.60 71.08
CA TYR A 82 53.81 29.93 72.17
C TYR A 82 54.60 30.13 73.47
N SER A 83 54.05 30.89 74.41
CA SER A 83 54.66 31.02 75.73
C SER A 83 54.47 29.76 76.55
N ILE A 84 55.58 29.14 76.98
CA ILE A 84 55.54 27.92 77.81
C ILE A 84 55.32 28.21 79.30
N THR A 85 55.35 29.48 79.69
CA THR A 85 55.09 29.97 81.05
C THR A 85 54.09 31.13 81.00
N ALA A 86 53.53 31.49 82.15
CA ALA A 86 52.71 32.69 82.28
C ALA A 86 53.60 33.90 82.59
N PRO A 87 53.86 34.81 81.62
CA PRO A 87 54.63 36.02 81.88
C PRO A 87 53.93 36.95 82.87
N VAL A 88 54.70 37.78 83.57
CA VAL A 88 54.18 38.88 84.39
C VAL A 88 53.32 39.79 83.52
N ASP A 89 52.14 40.16 84.02
CA ASP A 89 51.07 40.91 83.32
C ASP A 89 50.48 40.24 82.05
N GLY A 90 50.76 38.94 81.87
CA GLY A 90 50.15 38.09 80.85
C GLY A 90 48.94 37.30 81.37
N SER A 91 48.29 36.57 80.47
CA SER A 91 47.04 35.84 80.76
C SER A 91 47.20 34.31 80.66
N GLY A 92 48.35 33.79 81.10
CA GLY A 92 48.66 32.35 81.14
C GLY A 92 49.73 31.91 80.12
N SER A 93 50.07 30.62 80.13
CA SER A 93 50.84 29.98 79.05
C SER A 93 49.95 29.76 77.83
N GLY A 94 50.44 30.06 76.63
CA GLY A 94 49.63 29.97 75.40
C GLY A 94 50.19 30.84 74.28
N TYR A 95 49.39 31.10 73.25
CA TYR A 95 49.84 31.87 72.10
C TYR A 95 49.88 33.37 72.40
N TYR A 96 51.03 33.99 72.12
CA TYR A 96 51.24 35.43 72.19
C TYR A 96 51.74 35.95 70.84
N TYR A 97 51.30 37.14 70.46
CA TYR A 97 51.87 37.86 69.32
C TYR A 97 52.44 39.20 69.75
N TRP A 98 53.50 39.65 69.07
CA TRP A 98 54.09 40.95 69.34
C TRP A 98 53.29 42.05 68.65
N ASN A 99 52.80 43.03 69.41
CA ASN A 99 52.16 44.23 68.85
C ASN A 99 53.00 45.48 69.18
N SER A 100 53.40 46.24 68.16
CA SER A 100 54.13 47.50 68.31
C SER A 100 53.27 48.76 68.12
N SER A 101 51.94 48.64 68.12
CA SER A 101 51.03 49.78 67.91
C SER A 101 50.88 50.70 69.13
N THR A 102 51.53 50.38 70.25
CA THR A 102 51.65 51.25 71.44
C THR A 102 53.09 51.76 71.55
N THR A 103 53.29 52.91 72.20
CA THR A 103 54.58 53.64 72.28
C THR A 103 55.76 52.86 72.89
N THR A 104 55.56 51.63 73.36
CA THR A 104 56.61 50.76 73.93
C THR A 104 56.57 49.30 73.46
N GLY A 105 55.60 48.89 72.63
CA GLY A 105 55.42 47.49 72.20
C GLY A 105 55.04 46.52 73.33
N LYS A 106 54.20 45.52 73.05
CA LYS A 106 53.73 44.55 74.05
C LYS A 106 53.40 43.20 73.41
N TRP A 107 53.73 42.11 74.10
CA TRP A 107 53.17 40.79 73.82
C TRP A 107 51.69 40.76 74.21
N ILE A 108 50.85 40.45 73.25
CA ILE A 108 49.41 40.32 73.46
C ILE A 108 49.05 38.84 73.45
N TYR A 109 48.41 38.40 74.53
CA TYR A 109 47.86 37.05 74.63
C TYR A 109 46.68 36.91 73.66
N LEU A 110 46.68 35.86 72.84
CA LEU A 110 45.52 35.56 71.98
C LEU A 110 44.40 34.94 72.81
N THR A 111 43.36 35.73 73.09
CA THR A 111 42.14 35.24 73.76
C THR A 111 41.16 34.63 72.75
N ALA A 112 40.87 33.34 72.89
CA ALA A 112 39.69 32.68 72.30
C ALA A 112 38.78 32.16 73.43
N PRO A 113 37.50 31.81 73.19
CA PRO A 113 36.54 31.42 74.24
C PRO A 113 36.94 30.19 75.08
N SER A 114 38.01 29.50 74.71
CA SER A 114 38.61 28.43 75.49
C SER A 114 40.03 28.23 74.96
N ASN A 115 41.03 28.24 75.84
CA ASN A 115 42.47 28.29 75.55
C ASN A 115 43.05 27.01 74.88
N GLY A 116 42.45 26.53 73.78
CA GLY A 116 42.87 25.34 73.02
C GLY A 116 43.32 25.65 71.58
N PRO A 117 43.89 24.66 70.85
CA PRO A 117 44.50 24.79 69.50
C PRO A 117 43.52 25.10 68.34
N GLY A 118 42.41 25.79 68.58
CA GLY A 118 41.24 25.75 67.70
C GLY A 118 40.51 24.40 67.80
N THR A 119 39.27 24.33 67.33
CA THR A 119 38.59 23.04 67.10
C THR A 119 38.97 22.50 65.72
N ASP A 120 38.82 21.19 65.52
CA ASP A 120 39.11 20.54 64.24
C ASP A 120 38.42 21.26 63.07
N GLY A 121 39.18 21.57 62.02
CA GLY A 121 38.70 22.34 60.86
C GLY A 121 38.77 23.88 60.97
N GLN A 122 39.32 24.46 62.05
CA GLN A 122 39.60 25.91 62.14
C GLN A 122 41.03 26.24 61.68
N VAL A 123 41.19 27.40 61.04
CA VAL A 123 42.49 28.00 60.69
C VAL A 123 42.63 29.38 61.33
N LEU A 124 43.85 29.73 61.77
CA LEU A 124 44.16 31.04 62.33
C LEU A 124 44.46 32.02 61.18
N THR A 125 43.64 33.06 61.01
CA THR A 125 43.83 34.06 59.94
C THR A 125 44.29 35.40 60.53
N SER A 126 45.15 36.11 59.80
CA SER A 126 45.58 37.48 60.13
C SER A 126 45.56 38.32 58.87
N SER A 127 44.97 39.52 58.93
CA SER A 127 44.87 40.46 57.80
C SER A 127 46.12 41.34 57.63
N GLY A 128 47.23 41.05 58.32
CA GLY A 128 48.44 41.87 58.31
C GLY A 128 48.35 43.16 59.15
N SER A 129 47.18 43.49 59.69
CA SER A 129 46.98 44.54 60.69
C SER A 129 45.85 44.15 61.66
N GLY A 130 46.17 43.94 62.94
CA GLY A 130 45.20 43.56 63.98
C GLY A 130 45.41 42.15 64.56
N ALA A 131 44.59 41.78 65.55
CA ALA A 131 44.68 40.50 66.24
C ALA A 131 44.32 39.33 65.30
N PRO A 132 45.13 38.25 65.23
CA PRO A 132 44.75 37.05 64.49
C PRO A 132 43.49 36.40 65.08
N THR A 133 42.62 35.83 64.25
CA THR A 133 41.36 35.21 64.68
C THR A 133 41.24 33.77 64.18
N TRP A 134 40.68 32.89 65.01
CA TRP A 134 40.31 31.54 64.58
C TRP A 134 39.05 31.63 63.71
N THR A 135 39.14 31.10 62.50
CA THR A 135 38.05 31.06 61.54
C THR A 135 37.88 29.65 61.01
N THR A 136 36.65 29.18 60.87
CA THR A 136 36.37 27.98 60.07
C THR A 136 36.35 28.42 58.60
N PRO A 137 37.27 27.97 57.73
CA PRO A 137 37.24 28.35 56.33
C PRO A 137 35.98 27.76 55.66
N THR A 138 35.03 28.60 55.28
CA THR A 138 33.85 28.22 54.45
C THR A 138 34.19 28.16 52.95
N GLY A 139 35.37 27.64 52.66
CA GLY A 139 35.90 27.48 51.32
C GLY A 139 37.11 26.57 51.42
N GLY A 140 36.86 25.26 51.29
CA GLY A 140 37.92 24.29 51.13
C GLY A 140 38.86 24.75 50.02
N ILE A 141 40.14 24.45 50.22
CA ILE A 141 41.16 24.39 49.18
C ILE A 141 40.47 24.02 47.87
N THR A 142 40.57 24.89 46.86
CA THR A 142 40.30 24.50 45.49
C THR A 142 41.29 23.38 45.18
N SER A 143 40.89 22.13 45.47
CA SER A 143 41.38 20.99 44.75
C SER A 143 41.25 21.37 43.29
N TYR A 144 42.33 21.15 42.56
CA TYR A 144 42.29 21.29 41.12
C TYR A 144 40.98 20.68 40.61
N SER A 145 40.20 21.49 39.89
CA SER A 145 39.22 21.00 38.93
C SER A 145 39.95 20.05 37.98
N ARG A 146 39.99 18.77 38.35
CA ARG A 146 40.44 17.62 37.57
C ARG A 146 39.44 16.56 38.01
N SER A 147 38.40 16.21 37.27
CA SER A 147 38.22 16.17 35.84
C SER A 147 36.71 16.26 35.59
N SER A 148 36.27 16.60 34.37
CA SER A 148 34.88 16.35 33.95
C SER A 148 34.53 14.86 34.00
N THR A 149 35.48 13.98 34.33
CA THR A 149 35.36 12.53 34.42
C THR A 149 35.96 12.01 35.72
N LEU A 150 35.18 11.30 36.54
CA LEU A 150 35.67 10.52 37.68
C LEU A 150 35.65 9.03 37.32
N VAL A 151 36.70 8.31 37.69
CA VAL A 151 36.86 6.87 37.42
C VAL A 151 36.55 6.07 38.67
N VAL A 152 35.66 5.08 38.55
CA VAL A 152 35.25 4.21 39.66
C VAL A 152 35.57 2.76 39.31
N ALA A 153 36.41 2.10 40.10
CA ALA A 153 36.74 0.69 39.92
C ALA A 153 35.88 -0.22 40.81
N ALA A 154 35.46 -1.37 40.27
CA ALA A 154 34.91 -2.46 41.08
C ALA A 154 36.00 -3.04 41.98
N SER A 155 35.61 -3.70 43.08
CA SER A 155 36.57 -4.37 43.99
C SER A 155 37.39 -5.48 43.31
N ASN A 156 36.89 -6.02 42.20
CA ASN A 156 37.53 -7.04 41.40
C ASN A 156 38.02 -6.53 40.03
N SER A 157 38.15 -5.21 39.85
CA SER A 157 38.76 -4.64 38.65
C SER A 157 40.26 -4.96 38.60
N LEU A 158 40.81 -5.10 37.39
CA LEU A 158 42.24 -5.38 37.19
C LEU A 158 43.12 -4.16 37.41
N ASP A 159 42.56 -2.95 37.31
CA ASP A 159 43.27 -1.68 37.46
C ASP A 159 42.63 -0.82 38.55
N LEU A 160 43.06 -1.06 39.79
CA LEU A 160 42.63 -0.28 40.96
C LEU A 160 43.46 1.00 41.14
N VAL A 161 44.64 1.09 40.52
CA VAL A 161 45.60 2.17 40.78
C VAL A 161 45.18 3.47 40.10
N ASN A 162 44.48 3.39 38.96
CA ASN A 162 44.03 4.54 38.19
C ASN A 162 42.59 4.98 38.52
N ALA A 163 41.99 4.45 39.59
CA ALA A 163 40.63 4.79 39.99
C ALA A 163 40.61 5.94 41.02
N ASP A 164 39.66 6.88 40.86
CA ASP A 164 39.39 7.92 41.85
C ASP A 164 38.59 7.35 43.04
N TYR A 165 37.75 6.34 42.77
CA TYR A 165 36.95 5.63 43.76
C TYR A 165 37.09 4.12 43.56
N ILE A 166 37.27 3.38 44.65
CA ILE A 166 37.34 1.91 44.64
C ILE A 166 36.18 1.36 45.46
N CYS A 167 35.34 0.58 44.82
CA CYS A 167 34.24 -0.12 45.46
C CYS A 167 34.75 -1.25 46.38
N ASN A 168 34.01 -1.58 47.43
CA ASN A 168 34.40 -2.63 48.40
C ASN A 168 33.77 -3.99 48.08
N GLY A 169 32.91 -4.08 47.06
CA GLY A 169 32.22 -5.31 46.66
C GLY A 169 30.92 -5.57 47.43
N THR A 170 30.43 -4.62 48.21
CA THR A 170 29.16 -4.69 48.95
C THR A 170 28.46 -3.34 48.89
N SER A 171 27.23 -3.30 48.39
CA SER A 171 26.47 -2.04 48.26
C SER A 171 27.24 -0.98 47.45
N ASP A 172 27.82 -1.40 46.32
CA ASP A 172 28.73 -0.57 45.51
C ASP A 172 28.02 0.66 44.92
N GLN A 173 26.68 0.69 44.91
CA GLN A 173 25.92 1.88 44.57
C GLN A 173 26.28 3.08 45.44
N ASP A 174 26.67 2.88 46.71
CA ASP A 174 26.98 3.98 47.63
C ASP A 174 28.27 4.68 47.21
N THR A 175 29.27 3.91 46.78
CA THR A 175 30.54 4.42 46.25
C THR A 175 30.33 5.14 44.91
N ILE A 176 29.55 4.53 44.01
CA ILE A 176 29.19 5.15 42.73
C ILE A 176 28.41 6.46 42.98
N GLN A 177 27.48 6.47 43.94
CA GLN A 177 26.69 7.65 44.28
C GLN A 177 27.56 8.75 44.89
N ALA A 178 28.57 8.41 45.70
CA ALA A 178 29.55 9.36 46.22
C ALA A 178 30.34 10.03 45.07
N ALA A 179 30.77 9.25 44.07
CA ALA A 179 31.42 9.80 42.87
C ALA A 179 30.47 10.73 42.08
N ILE A 180 29.21 10.33 41.87
CA ILE A 180 28.19 11.19 41.23
C ILE A 180 27.98 12.50 42.03
N ASN A 181 28.01 12.43 43.36
CA ASN A 181 27.83 13.60 44.21
C ASN A 181 29.05 14.53 44.24
N ALA A 182 30.24 14.02 43.91
CA ALA A 182 31.47 14.81 43.84
C ALA A 182 31.62 15.58 42.51
N LEU A 183 30.85 15.21 41.48
CA LEU A 183 30.80 15.98 40.23
C LEU A 183 30.17 17.37 40.47
N SER A 184 30.60 18.33 39.65
CA SER A 184 30.10 19.71 39.70
C SER A 184 28.61 19.80 39.39
N THR A 185 27.97 20.90 39.77
CA THR A 185 26.57 21.18 39.41
C THR A 185 26.35 21.32 37.90
N SER A 186 27.41 21.55 37.12
CA SER A 186 27.37 21.55 35.65
C SER A 186 27.35 20.15 35.03
N GLY A 187 27.50 19.09 35.83
CA GLY A 187 27.53 17.70 35.38
C GLY A 187 28.93 17.16 35.19
N GLY A 188 29.03 16.05 34.45
CA GLY A 188 30.27 15.32 34.20
C GLY A 188 30.04 13.86 33.85
N THR A 189 31.12 13.08 33.83
CA THR A 189 31.14 11.66 33.47
C THR A 189 31.61 10.85 34.68
N ILE A 190 30.92 9.75 34.95
CA ILE A 190 31.40 8.67 35.79
C ILE A 190 31.81 7.53 34.87
N LYS A 191 33.11 7.23 34.82
CA LYS A 191 33.65 6.10 34.07
C LYS A 191 33.78 4.89 34.99
N LEU A 192 32.98 3.86 34.74
CA LEU A 192 33.07 2.59 35.42
C LEU A 192 34.07 1.70 34.69
N MET A 193 35.05 1.19 35.44
CA MET A 193 36.01 0.23 34.92
C MET A 193 35.35 -1.15 34.75
N ASP A 194 36.08 -2.10 34.17
CA ASP A 194 35.64 -3.49 34.11
C ASP A 194 35.59 -4.09 35.52
N GLY A 195 34.65 -5.01 35.73
CA GLY A 195 34.42 -5.67 37.01
C GLY A 195 32.94 -5.79 37.36
N THR A 196 32.67 -6.46 38.47
CA THR A 196 31.30 -6.66 38.99
C THR A 196 31.07 -5.71 40.15
N TYR A 197 30.06 -4.86 40.01
CA TYR A 197 29.59 -3.94 41.04
C TYR A 197 28.34 -4.54 41.68
N ASN A 198 28.40 -4.87 42.97
CA ASN A 198 27.33 -5.51 43.70
C ASN A 198 26.34 -4.47 44.23
N ILE A 199 25.18 -4.38 43.58
CA ILE A 199 24.14 -3.37 43.81
C ILE A 199 23.05 -3.94 44.73
N SER A 200 22.62 -3.14 45.71
CA SER A 200 21.52 -3.46 46.63
C SER A 200 20.47 -2.34 46.74
N ALA A 201 20.73 -1.18 46.13
CA ALA A 201 19.80 -0.05 46.02
C ALA A 201 20.05 0.73 44.70
N PRO A 202 19.09 1.55 44.22
CA PRO A 202 19.25 2.25 42.95
C PRO A 202 20.40 3.27 42.93
N ILE A 203 21.16 3.30 41.83
CA ILE A 203 22.09 4.39 41.51
C ILE A 203 21.26 5.54 40.91
N LYS A 204 21.30 6.73 41.53
CA LYS A 204 20.47 7.88 41.14
C LYS A 204 21.27 8.90 40.33
N ILE A 205 20.87 9.07 39.06
CA ILE A 205 21.56 9.91 38.08
C ILE A 205 20.94 11.31 38.04
N LYS A 206 21.78 12.34 38.12
CA LYS A 206 21.39 13.77 38.10
C LYS A 206 21.45 14.34 36.67
N ASP A 207 21.09 15.61 36.53
CA ASP A 207 21.21 16.35 35.28
C ASP A 207 22.65 16.36 34.76
N ASN A 208 22.80 16.26 33.43
CA ASN A 208 24.09 16.41 32.73
C ASN A 208 25.14 15.37 33.15
N ILE A 209 24.72 14.19 33.63
CA ILE A 209 25.60 13.10 34.03
C ILE A 209 25.66 12.02 32.94
N ALA A 210 26.88 11.63 32.59
CA ALA A 210 27.15 10.43 31.80
C ALA A 210 27.71 9.31 32.70
N LEU A 211 27.03 8.17 32.78
CA LEU A 211 27.55 6.94 33.40
C LEU A 211 27.98 5.98 32.29
N ILE A 212 29.29 5.79 32.14
CA ILE A 212 29.88 5.07 31.00
C ILE A 212 30.73 3.91 31.53
N GLY A 213 30.45 2.68 31.11
CA GLY A 213 31.28 1.52 31.42
C GLY A 213 32.36 1.25 30.37
N SER A 214 32.97 0.07 30.49
CA SER A 214 34.00 -0.46 29.56
C SER A 214 33.44 -1.61 28.70
N GLY A 215 32.14 -1.56 28.39
CA GLY A 215 31.38 -2.60 27.70
C GLY A 215 30.77 -3.61 28.66
N ILE A 216 30.50 -4.83 28.17
CA ILE A 216 29.87 -5.90 28.98
C ILE A 216 30.69 -6.36 30.19
N GLY A 217 31.99 -6.02 30.23
CA GLY A 217 32.88 -6.29 31.35
C GLY A 217 32.57 -5.45 32.58
N THR A 218 31.95 -4.27 32.40
CA THR A 218 31.37 -3.48 33.51
C THR A 218 29.99 -4.01 33.82
N ASN A 219 29.84 -4.79 34.90
CA ASN A 219 28.58 -5.44 35.26
C ASN A 219 28.02 -4.86 36.57
N LEU A 220 26.96 -4.05 36.46
CA LEU A 220 26.15 -3.64 37.60
C LEU A 220 25.19 -4.79 37.93
N LYS A 221 25.52 -5.53 38.98
CA LYS A 221 24.84 -6.77 39.36
C LYS A 221 23.99 -6.56 40.61
N LEU A 222 22.68 -6.66 40.46
CA LEU A 222 21.75 -6.64 41.59
C LEU A 222 21.84 -7.93 42.40
N ILE A 223 22.15 -7.79 43.70
CA ILE A 223 22.23 -8.91 44.65
C ILE A 223 20.87 -9.10 45.32
N SER A 224 20.09 -10.06 44.83
CA SER A 224 18.70 -10.34 45.22
C SER A 224 18.55 -10.85 46.67
N GLY A 225 19.56 -11.52 47.22
CA GLY A 225 19.54 -12.09 48.58
C GLY A 225 19.56 -11.06 49.71
N SER A 226 19.79 -9.78 49.40
CA SER A 226 19.87 -8.69 50.40
C SER A 226 18.57 -7.90 50.54
N VAL A 227 17.52 -8.21 49.77
CA VAL A 227 16.32 -7.37 49.69
C VAL A 227 15.04 -8.19 49.80
N ILE A 228 14.61 -8.43 51.04
CA ILE A 228 13.36 -9.14 51.31
C ILE A 228 12.20 -8.14 51.21
N GLY A 229 11.30 -8.31 50.23
CA GLY A 229 9.98 -7.67 50.23
C GLY A 229 9.78 -6.40 49.36
N SER A 230 10.68 -6.03 48.45
CA SER A 230 10.44 -4.88 47.55
C SER A 230 11.13 -5.00 46.18
N SER A 231 10.58 -4.35 45.15
CA SER A 231 11.17 -4.29 43.80
C SER A 231 12.19 -3.15 43.70
N ILE A 232 13.40 -3.43 43.20
CA ILE A 232 14.48 -2.44 43.01
C ILE A 232 14.82 -2.29 41.53
N ASN A 233 15.07 -1.04 41.12
CA ASN A 233 15.70 -0.72 39.85
C ASN A 233 17.20 -0.48 40.04
N ILE A 234 18.07 -0.94 39.12
CA ILE A 234 19.52 -0.71 39.25
C ILE A 234 19.85 0.78 39.05
N ILE A 235 19.23 1.43 38.06
CA ILE A 235 19.46 2.84 37.74
C ILE A 235 18.13 3.59 37.74
N GLU A 236 18.11 4.74 38.41
CA GLU A 236 16.98 5.68 38.42
C GLU A 236 17.44 7.11 38.18
N ASN A 237 16.55 7.99 37.74
CA ASN A 237 16.83 9.41 37.74
C ASN A 237 16.59 10.00 39.14
N PHE A 238 17.40 10.99 39.52
CA PHE A 238 17.42 11.56 40.86
C PHE A 238 16.12 12.33 41.20
N ASP A 239 15.69 13.24 40.32
CA ASP A 239 14.46 14.02 40.47
C ASP A 239 13.31 13.36 39.70
N LYS A 240 12.54 12.50 40.36
CA LYS A 240 11.35 11.87 39.77
C LYS A 240 10.13 12.79 39.68
N THR A 241 10.16 13.93 40.38
CA THR A 241 9.04 14.87 40.46
C THR A 241 9.00 15.79 39.25
N ASN A 242 10.15 16.39 38.93
CA ASN A 242 10.31 17.30 37.80
C ASN A 242 11.05 16.66 36.61
N GLY A 243 11.68 15.51 36.83
CA GLY A 243 12.54 14.87 35.84
C GLY A 243 13.95 15.42 35.85
N ASN A 244 14.83 14.71 35.14
CA ASN A 244 16.19 15.16 34.86
C ASN A 244 16.41 15.36 33.36
N ILE A 245 17.52 16.01 32.98
CA ILE A 245 17.89 16.26 31.58
C ILE A 245 19.33 15.84 31.29
N GLN A 246 19.61 15.56 30.01
CA GLN A 246 20.94 15.25 29.50
C GLN A 246 21.66 14.11 30.24
N ILE A 247 20.92 13.03 30.52
CA ILE A 247 21.50 11.81 31.10
C ILE A 247 22.06 10.92 29.99
N THR A 248 23.26 10.38 30.17
CA THR A 248 23.82 9.35 29.27
C THR A 248 24.16 8.08 30.05
N ILE A 249 23.67 6.93 29.62
CA ILE A 249 24.04 5.61 30.15
C ILE A 249 24.61 4.78 29.00
N LYS A 250 25.87 4.34 29.12
CA LYS A 250 26.54 3.73 27.96
C LYS A 250 27.52 2.62 28.33
N ASP A 251 27.69 1.66 27.41
CA ASP A 251 28.77 0.66 27.41
C ASP A 251 28.85 -0.13 28.72
N LEU A 252 27.74 -0.70 29.19
CA LEU A 252 27.71 -1.47 30.45
C LEU A 252 26.70 -2.62 30.41
N LYS A 253 26.87 -3.56 31.32
CA LYS A 253 25.94 -4.65 31.58
C LYS A 253 25.18 -4.42 32.89
N LEU A 254 23.89 -4.73 32.86
CA LEU A 254 23.02 -4.81 34.00
C LEU A 254 22.51 -6.26 34.17
N SER A 255 22.62 -6.82 35.37
CA SER A 255 22.18 -8.20 35.63
C SER A 255 21.69 -8.41 37.07
N VAL A 256 21.12 -9.58 37.34
CA VAL A 256 20.73 -10.02 38.70
C VAL A 256 21.36 -11.38 39.04
N THR A 257 21.45 -11.69 40.33
CA THR A 257 22.14 -12.88 40.85
C THR A 257 21.30 -14.16 40.78
N ASP A 258 19.99 -14.07 41.01
CA ASP A 258 19.05 -15.21 40.98
C ASP A 258 17.66 -14.79 40.44
N TYR A 259 16.85 -15.78 40.04
CA TYR A 259 15.41 -15.61 39.79
C TYR A 259 14.74 -15.20 41.10
N SER A 260 14.46 -13.90 41.25
CA SER A 260 13.71 -13.38 42.38
C SER A 260 12.23 -13.35 42.01
N PRO A 261 11.30 -13.74 42.90
CA PRO A 261 9.86 -13.55 42.68
C PRO A 261 9.43 -12.07 42.65
N TYR A 262 10.36 -11.14 42.90
CA TYR A 262 10.12 -9.70 42.92
C TYR A 262 10.52 -9.04 41.59
N ASN A 263 9.74 -8.03 41.18
CA ASN A 263 9.84 -7.37 39.88
C ASN A 263 11.00 -6.36 39.80
N HIS A 264 12.24 -6.84 39.89
CA HIS A 264 13.45 -6.00 39.76
C HIS A 264 13.61 -5.43 38.33
N GLY A 265 13.76 -4.12 38.22
CA GLY A 265 13.95 -3.41 36.94
C GLY A 265 15.41 -3.06 36.64
N GLY A 266 15.71 -2.81 35.37
CA GLY A 266 17.04 -2.36 34.96
C GLY A 266 17.21 -0.84 35.13
N ILE A 267 16.73 -0.10 34.14
CA ILE A 267 16.72 1.37 34.15
C ILE A 267 15.28 1.84 34.27
N TYR A 268 14.99 2.69 35.25
CA TYR A 268 13.66 3.24 35.47
C TYR A 268 13.72 4.77 35.55
N PHE A 269 13.26 5.43 34.50
CA PHE A 269 13.22 6.89 34.42
C PHE A 269 11.79 7.42 34.46
N THR A 270 11.59 8.45 35.25
CA THR A 270 10.34 9.20 35.35
C THR A 270 10.58 10.64 34.99
N LYS A 271 9.79 11.18 34.07
CA LYS A 271 9.80 12.58 33.68
C LYS A 271 11.11 13.09 33.09
N VAL A 272 12.07 12.21 32.76
CA VAL A 272 13.34 12.61 32.13
C VAL A 272 13.06 13.29 30.79
N GLY A 273 13.64 14.46 30.57
CA GLY A 273 13.35 15.33 29.43
C GLY A 273 11.98 16.03 29.46
N SER A 274 11.16 15.82 30.50
CA SER A 274 9.86 16.49 30.65
C SER A 274 9.97 17.84 31.38
N GLY A 275 8.92 18.68 31.33
CA GLY A 275 8.84 19.99 32.00
C GLY A 275 8.26 21.14 31.15
N THR A 276 7.98 22.29 31.79
CA THR A 276 7.31 23.49 31.22
C THR A 276 8.27 24.55 30.65
N TYR A 277 9.57 24.25 30.57
CA TYR A 277 10.59 25.23 30.18
C TYR A 277 10.65 25.39 28.66
N SER A 278 10.72 26.63 28.18
CA SER A 278 10.57 27.06 26.79
C SER A 278 11.73 26.71 25.84
N GLY A 279 12.47 25.63 26.10
CA GLY A 279 13.61 25.19 25.28
C GLY A 279 13.65 23.67 25.13
N ALA A 280 14.16 23.18 24.00
CA ALA A 280 14.30 21.76 23.69
C ALA A 280 15.15 21.06 24.77
N ARG A 281 14.51 20.32 25.68
CA ARG A 281 15.19 19.51 26.70
C ARG A 281 15.60 18.18 26.08
N MET A 282 16.89 17.95 25.92
CA MET A 282 17.41 16.60 25.69
C MET A 282 17.15 15.77 26.95
N GLY A 283 16.43 14.65 26.80
CA GLY A 283 16.13 13.74 27.90
C GLY A 283 17.34 12.89 28.24
N CYS A 284 17.39 11.68 27.71
CA CYS A 284 18.54 10.79 27.91
C CYS A 284 18.95 10.01 26.67
N ILE A 285 20.17 9.48 26.71
CA ILE A 285 20.70 8.52 25.74
C ILE A 285 21.12 7.27 26.50
N ILE A 286 20.51 6.14 26.15
CA ILE A 286 20.90 4.81 26.61
C ILE A 286 21.47 4.07 25.40
N GLU A 287 22.77 3.77 25.41
CA GLU A 287 23.47 3.21 24.26
C GLU A 287 24.34 2.02 24.63
N ASN A 288 24.30 0.95 23.83
CA ASN A 288 25.19 -0.21 24.02
C ASN A 288 25.13 -0.81 25.44
N VAL A 289 23.92 -0.86 25.99
CA VAL A 289 23.64 -1.46 27.31
C VAL A 289 23.12 -2.87 27.11
N VAL A 290 23.69 -3.81 27.86
CA VAL A 290 23.17 -5.20 27.95
C VAL A 290 22.39 -5.35 29.24
N ALA A 291 21.09 -5.54 29.14
CA ALA A 291 20.19 -5.77 30.27
C ALA A 291 19.67 -7.21 30.23
N ASP A 292 20.00 -8.01 31.25
CA ASP A 292 19.68 -9.44 31.36
C ASP A 292 18.93 -9.70 32.67
N PHE A 293 17.59 -9.71 32.62
CA PHE A 293 16.77 -9.62 33.84
C PHE A 293 15.60 -10.60 33.89
N PRO A 294 15.58 -11.56 34.82
CA PRO A 294 14.49 -12.51 35.01
C PRO A 294 13.28 -11.97 35.81
N GLY A 295 13.12 -10.65 36.02
CA GLY A 295 12.14 -10.11 37.01
C GLY A 295 11.19 -8.99 36.54
N ASN A 296 11.59 -8.05 35.69
CA ASN A 296 10.74 -6.94 35.20
C ASN A 296 11.23 -6.46 33.83
N SER A 297 10.83 -5.27 33.39
CA SER A 297 11.29 -4.65 32.14
C SER A 297 12.73 -4.17 32.24
N ALA A 298 13.51 -4.36 31.17
CA ALA A 298 14.91 -3.93 31.14
C ALA A 298 15.04 -2.40 31.20
N ILE A 299 14.23 -1.68 30.42
CA ILE A 299 14.18 -0.22 30.44
C ILE A 299 12.71 0.21 30.56
N THR A 300 12.43 1.07 31.54
CA THR A 300 11.11 1.64 31.79
C THR A 300 11.18 3.16 31.81
N PHE A 301 10.43 3.81 30.92
CA PHE A 301 10.22 5.25 30.92
C PHE A 301 8.76 5.58 31.23
N ILE A 302 8.56 6.49 32.18
CA ILE A 302 7.25 7.02 32.55
C ILE A 302 7.25 8.54 32.31
N THR A 303 6.36 9.05 31.47
CA THR A 303 6.23 10.49 31.16
C THR A 303 7.55 11.13 30.69
N CYS A 304 8.45 10.34 30.09
CA CYS A 304 9.74 10.83 29.59
C CYS A 304 9.59 11.43 28.18
N ARG A 305 10.50 12.33 27.82
CA ARG A 305 10.53 12.97 26.50
C ARG A 305 11.92 13.04 25.90
N HIS A 306 12.01 13.19 24.58
CA HIS A 306 13.24 13.51 23.84
C HIS A 306 14.43 12.63 24.23
N SER A 307 14.21 11.31 24.29
CA SER A 307 15.22 10.35 24.73
C SER A 307 15.42 9.24 23.71
N VAL A 308 16.59 8.61 23.74
CA VAL A 308 16.98 7.58 22.78
C VAL A 308 17.48 6.34 23.51
N ILE A 309 16.95 5.19 23.16
CA ILE A 309 17.44 3.86 23.52
C ILE A 309 18.00 3.26 22.23
N LYS A 310 19.31 3.01 22.16
CA LYS A 310 19.94 2.53 20.92
C LYS A 310 20.97 1.44 21.11
N ASN A 311 20.99 0.48 20.18
CA ASN A 311 22.01 -0.58 20.12
C ASN A 311 22.12 -1.39 21.42
N CYS A 312 21.02 -1.54 22.16
CA CYS A 312 21.00 -2.26 23.43
C CYS A 312 20.59 -3.73 23.21
N ILE A 313 21.03 -4.61 24.12
CA ILE A 313 20.54 -6.00 24.18
C ILE A 313 19.66 -6.12 25.42
N LEU A 314 18.36 -6.30 25.24
CA LEU A 314 17.35 -6.28 26.30
C LEU A 314 16.71 -7.67 26.38
N LYS A 315 17.26 -8.57 27.19
CA LYS A 315 16.93 -10.01 27.10
C LYS A 315 16.39 -10.61 28.39
N SER A 316 15.67 -11.72 28.25
CA SER A 316 15.17 -12.58 29.34
C SER A 316 14.16 -11.90 30.28
N ASN A 317 13.50 -10.83 29.83
CA ASN A 317 12.67 -9.96 30.68
C ASN A 317 11.30 -10.55 30.96
N VAL A 318 10.89 -10.64 32.23
CA VAL A 318 9.48 -10.93 32.59
C VAL A 318 8.56 -9.77 32.20
N GLY A 319 9.10 -8.55 32.09
CA GLY A 319 8.43 -7.38 31.52
C GLY A 319 8.75 -7.19 30.03
N ALA A 320 8.71 -5.93 29.58
CA ALA A 320 9.13 -5.57 28.23
C ALA A 320 10.65 -5.38 28.14
N GLY A 321 11.24 -5.54 26.96
CA GLY A 321 12.58 -5.01 26.72
C GLY A 321 12.63 -3.50 26.96
N ALA A 322 11.72 -2.77 26.30
CA ALA A 322 11.48 -1.35 26.56
C ALA A 322 9.99 -1.09 26.82
N TYR A 323 9.67 -0.57 28.01
CA TYR A 323 8.34 -0.14 28.40
C TYR A 323 8.27 1.39 28.46
N LEU A 324 7.51 2.00 27.56
CA LEU A 324 7.31 3.44 27.51
C LEU A 324 5.85 3.74 27.84
N ASN A 325 5.60 4.51 28.90
CA ASN A 325 4.25 4.88 29.33
C ASN A 325 4.11 6.40 29.38
N ASP A 326 3.11 6.96 28.69
CA ASP A 326 2.87 8.42 28.58
C ASP A 326 4.09 9.21 28.07
N CYS A 327 4.92 8.57 27.24
CA CYS A 327 6.16 9.17 26.74
C CYS A 327 5.96 9.79 25.35
N ASN A 328 6.72 10.85 25.04
CA ASN A 328 6.70 11.48 23.72
C ASN A 328 8.10 11.68 23.14
N TYR A 329 8.26 11.58 21.82
CA TYR A 329 9.57 11.80 21.16
C TYR A 329 10.66 10.86 21.69
N ILE A 330 10.32 9.59 21.91
CA ILE A 330 11.29 8.56 22.28
C ILE A 330 11.68 7.76 21.05
N THR A 331 12.97 7.51 20.85
CA THR A 331 13.46 6.61 19.81
C THR A 331 14.02 5.34 20.42
N VAL A 332 13.50 4.18 20.05
CA VAL A 332 14.07 2.85 20.35
C VAL A 332 14.62 2.28 19.04
N GLN A 333 15.95 2.20 18.91
CA GLN A 333 16.55 1.82 17.63
C GLN A 333 17.68 0.78 17.70
N GLY A 334 17.73 -0.13 16.73
CA GLY A 334 18.85 -1.08 16.60
C GLY A 334 19.03 -2.01 17.80
N CYS A 335 18.02 -2.14 18.67
CA CYS A 335 18.09 -2.99 19.85
C CYS A 335 17.78 -4.45 19.49
N VAL A 336 18.37 -5.37 20.23
CA VAL A 336 18.10 -6.81 20.14
C VAL A 336 17.37 -7.25 21.41
N ILE A 337 16.14 -7.75 21.27
CA ILE A 337 15.21 -8.00 22.38
C ILE A 337 14.69 -9.46 22.31
N PRO A 338 15.48 -10.45 22.77
CA PRO A 338 15.07 -11.84 22.78
C PRO A 338 14.41 -12.23 24.10
N MET A 339 13.45 -13.18 24.02
CA MET A 339 12.91 -13.91 25.17
C MET A 339 12.34 -13.02 26.29
N SER A 340 11.72 -11.90 25.93
CA SER A 340 11.04 -11.02 26.88
C SER A 340 9.53 -11.29 26.87
N SER A 341 8.77 -10.88 27.89
CA SER A 341 7.30 -10.96 27.83
C SER A 341 6.76 -10.11 26.69
N SER A 342 7.31 -8.92 26.50
CA SER A 342 7.11 -8.10 25.30
C SER A 342 8.41 -7.50 24.78
N GLY A 343 8.47 -7.18 23.49
CA GLY A 343 9.65 -6.51 22.94
C GLY A 343 9.68 -5.02 23.33
N VAL A 344 8.87 -4.22 22.64
CA VAL A 344 8.68 -2.78 22.91
C VAL A 344 7.21 -2.50 23.15
N GLN A 345 6.88 -1.78 24.22
CA GLN A 345 5.52 -1.35 24.53
C GLN A 345 5.44 0.18 24.59
N LEU A 346 4.51 0.75 23.83
CA LEU A 346 4.18 2.17 23.80
C LEU A 346 2.79 2.37 24.45
N GLY A 347 2.74 2.42 25.77
CA GLY A 347 1.52 2.71 26.54
C GLY A 347 1.19 4.20 26.50
N SER A 348 0.07 4.61 25.91
CA SER A 348 -0.35 6.02 25.81
C SER A 348 0.76 6.98 25.32
N SER A 349 1.73 6.45 24.57
CA SER A 349 2.94 7.16 24.17
C SER A 349 2.83 7.59 22.72
N ASN A 350 3.17 8.84 22.42
CA ASN A 350 2.92 9.43 21.11
C ASN A 350 4.22 9.91 20.47
N LEU A 351 4.23 10.10 19.15
CA LEU A 351 5.39 10.69 18.45
C LEU A 351 6.71 9.94 18.72
N CYS A 352 6.63 8.65 19.07
CA CYS A 352 7.77 7.79 19.33
C CYS A 352 8.14 7.01 18.06
N SER A 353 9.40 6.57 17.99
CA SER A 353 9.93 5.82 16.86
C SER A 353 10.57 4.51 17.33
N VAL A 354 10.12 3.39 16.78
CA VAL A 354 10.67 2.05 17.01
C VAL A 354 11.29 1.58 15.69
N LEU A 355 12.62 1.65 15.59
CA LEU A 355 13.35 1.59 14.31
C LEU A 355 14.40 0.48 14.28
N GLY A 356 14.35 -0.43 13.31
CA GLY A 356 15.48 -1.34 13.07
C GLY A 356 15.79 -2.32 14.20
N ASN A 357 14.82 -2.63 15.07
CA ASN A 357 15.03 -3.52 16.21
C ASN A 357 14.82 -4.99 15.80
N ILE A 358 15.51 -5.91 16.47
CA ILE A 358 15.33 -7.36 16.30
C ILE A 358 14.66 -7.90 17.57
N ILE A 359 13.43 -8.38 17.44
CA ILE A 359 12.59 -8.83 18.55
C ILE A 359 12.18 -10.28 18.30
N THR A 360 12.61 -11.17 19.21
CA THR A 360 12.41 -12.61 19.03
C THR A 360 11.88 -13.29 20.27
N SER A 361 11.02 -14.30 20.09
CA SER A 361 10.53 -15.14 21.18
C SER A 361 9.81 -14.36 22.29
N ALA A 362 9.12 -13.27 21.94
CA ALA A 362 8.30 -12.51 22.87
C ALA A 362 7.03 -13.28 23.24
N GLN A 363 6.75 -13.42 24.54
CA GLN A 363 5.65 -14.28 25.03
C GLN A 363 4.26 -13.67 24.82
N GLN A 364 4.14 -12.35 24.71
CA GLN A 364 2.89 -11.64 24.46
C GLN A 364 2.88 -10.88 23.12
N TYR A 365 3.74 -9.86 22.98
CA TYR A 365 3.77 -8.98 21.79
C TYR A 365 5.21 -8.65 21.42
N ALA A 366 5.55 -8.65 20.13
CA ALA A 366 6.82 -8.09 19.69
C ALA A 366 6.82 -6.57 19.91
N ILE A 367 5.81 -5.88 19.37
CA ILE A 367 5.63 -4.43 19.55
C ILE A 367 4.15 -4.16 19.85
N SER A 368 3.88 -3.41 20.92
CA SER A 368 2.53 -2.96 21.28
C SER A 368 2.42 -1.45 21.27
N VAL A 369 1.39 -0.93 20.61
CA VAL A 369 1.17 0.51 20.39
C VAL A 369 -0.22 0.89 20.85
N ASN A 370 -0.29 1.62 21.96
CA ASN A 370 -1.52 2.18 22.55
C ASN A 370 -1.47 3.71 22.56
N GLY A 371 -0.83 4.33 21.58
CA GLY A 371 -0.72 5.78 21.45
C GLY A 371 -0.57 6.20 20.00
N ASN A 372 -0.53 7.50 19.73
CA ASN A 372 -0.78 8.06 18.41
C ASN A 372 0.49 8.58 17.73
N GLN A 373 0.45 8.70 16.41
CA GLN A 373 1.52 9.35 15.63
C GLN A 373 2.90 8.71 15.82
N ASN A 374 2.95 7.42 16.11
CA ASN A 374 4.20 6.67 16.26
C ASN A 374 4.65 6.08 14.93
N ILE A 375 5.97 5.90 14.80
CA ILE A 375 6.60 5.26 13.63
C ILE A 375 7.22 3.94 14.06
N ILE A 376 6.76 2.84 13.46
CA ILE A 376 7.27 1.50 13.69
C ILE A 376 7.85 1.03 12.36
N SER A 377 9.17 1.10 12.21
CA SER A 377 9.80 0.89 10.90
C SER A 377 11.03 0.01 10.91
N ASN A 378 11.18 -0.81 9.86
CA ASN A 378 12.36 -1.66 9.63
C ASN A 378 12.68 -2.66 10.75
N ASN A 379 11.71 -3.02 11.60
CA ASN A 379 11.93 -3.99 12.67
C ASN A 379 11.80 -5.42 12.15
N VAL A 380 12.52 -6.34 12.78
CA VAL A 380 12.43 -7.78 12.55
C VAL A 380 11.79 -8.43 13.77
N CYS A 381 10.55 -8.89 13.62
CA CYS A 381 9.77 -9.51 14.69
C CYS A 381 9.53 -11.00 14.35
N LYS A 382 10.28 -11.92 14.96
CA LYS A 382 10.16 -13.37 14.68
C LYS A 382 9.86 -14.24 15.90
N ASP A 383 9.14 -15.33 15.68
CA ASP A 383 8.90 -16.36 16.71
C ASP A 383 8.18 -15.81 17.96
N ASN A 384 7.40 -14.74 17.79
CA ASN A 384 6.69 -14.07 18.88
C ASN A 384 5.25 -14.62 19.00
N ASN A 385 4.59 -14.42 20.14
CA ASN A 385 3.16 -14.74 20.24
C ASN A 385 2.34 -13.87 19.28
N ARG A 386 2.29 -12.55 19.50
CA ARG A 386 1.78 -11.57 18.53
C ARG A 386 2.95 -10.78 17.92
N GLY A 387 2.84 -10.39 16.66
CA GLY A 387 3.81 -9.51 16.03
C GLY A 387 3.65 -8.06 16.50
N ILE A 388 3.08 -7.21 15.65
CA ILE A 388 2.84 -5.79 15.95
C ILE A 388 1.35 -5.59 16.24
N ILE A 389 1.00 -4.98 17.37
CA ILE A 389 -0.38 -4.63 17.70
C ILE A 389 -0.56 -3.11 17.80
N LEU A 390 -1.58 -2.60 17.12
CA LEU A 390 -2.11 -1.25 17.25
C LEU A 390 -3.45 -1.36 17.98
N ASN A 391 -3.58 -0.76 19.15
CA ASN A 391 -4.77 -0.92 19.98
C ASN A 391 -5.25 0.43 20.54
N VAL A 392 -6.48 0.79 20.19
CA VAL A 392 -7.11 2.10 20.45
C VAL A 392 -6.11 3.24 20.16
N SER A 393 -5.60 3.25 18.93
CA SER A 393 -4.48 4.11 18.54
C SER A 393 -4.64 4.65 17.12
N SER A 394 -4.22 5.89 16.89
CA SER A 394 -4.46 6.60 15.64
C SER A 394 -3.21 7.19 15.01
N GLU A 395 -3.24 7.34 13.68
CA GLU A 395 -2.20 8.06 12.91
C GLU A 395 -0.80 7.45 13.04
N ASN A 396 -0.70 6.16 13.38
CA ASN A 396 0.58 5.47 13.42
C ASN A 396 0.99 4.98 12.03
N ILE A 397 2.30 4.93 11.79
CA ILE A 397 2.90 4.38 10.57
C ILE A 397 3.65 3.10 10.92
N VAL A 398 3.20 1.97 10.41
CA VAL A 398 3.88 0.67 10.50
C VAL A 398 4.46 0.35 9.12
N SER A 399 5.76 0.51 8.95
CA SER A 399 6.41 0.42 7.63
C SER A 399 7.61 -0.49 7.53
N ASN A 400 7.73 -1.24 6.43
CA ASN A 400 8.95 -2.01 6.10
C ASN A 400 9.42 -2.99 7.19
N ASN A 401 8.52 -3.48 8.03
CA ASN A 401 8.86 -4.45 9.07
C ASN A 401 8.80 -5.88 8.49
N ILE A 402 9.64 -6.76 9.02
CA ILE A 402 9.64 -8.19 8.71
C ILE A 402 9.02 -8.92 9.91
N ILE A 403 7.82 -9.45 9.76
CA ILE A 403 7.08 -10.16 10.81
C ILE A 403 6.89 -11.62 10.40
N GLY A 404 7.39 -12.54 11.23
CA GLY A 404 7.46 -13.95 10.88
C GLY A 404 7.11 -14.90 12.02
N ASN A 405 6.49 -16.03 11.70
CA ASN A 405 6.28 -17.16 12.61
C ASN A 405 5.60 -16.75 13.94
N THR A 406 4.49 -16.01 13.85
CA THR A 406 3.75 -15.60 15.03
C THR A 406 2.72 -16.65 15.44
N SER A 407 2.57 -16.88 16.75
CA SER A 407 1.52 -17.78 17.28
C SER A 407 0.11 -17.19 17.20
N ASN A 408 0.00 -15.92 16.80
CA ASN A 408 -1.23 -15.16 16.58
C ASN A 408 -1.14 -14.41 15.22
N HIS A 409 -1.87 -13.31 15.04
CA HIS A 409 -1.76 -12.43 13.88
C HIS A 409 -0.36 -11.78 13.78
N GLY A 410 0.09 -11.53 12.56
CA GLY A 410 1.35 -10.83 12.29
C GLY A 410 1.27 -9.35 12.66
N ILE A 411 0.34 -8.63 12.05
CA ILE A 411 -0.04 -7.26 12.43
C ILE A 411 -1.50 -7.27 12.84
N TYR A 412 -1.81 -6.78 14.04
CA TYR A 412 -3.17 -6.73 14.55
C TYR A 412 -3.59 -5.29 14.83
N VAL A 413 -4.62 -4.83 14.13
CA VAL A 413 -5.22 -3.50 14.26
C VAL A 413 -6.55 -3.66 14.96
N LEU A 414 -6.64 -3.21 16.21
CA LEU A 414 -7.68 -3.63 17.13
C LEU A 414 -8.36 -2.46 17.84
N GLY A 415 -9.69 -2.54 17.94
CA GLY A 415 -10.50 -1.79 18.91
C GLY A 415 -11.10 -0.51 18.36
N GLY A 416 -12.34 -0.23 18.78
CA GLY A 416 -13.07 0.98 18.43
C GLY A 416 -12.28 2.23 18.82
N GLY A 417 -11.88 3.03 17.82
CA GLY A 417 -10.98 4.17 17.99
C GLY A 417 -9.57 3.95 17.40
N THR A 418 -9.29 2.79 16.81
CA THR A 418 -8.06 2.57 16.05
C THR A 418 -8.26 2.99 14.59
N GLU A 419 -7.80 4.20 14.27
CA GLU A 419 -8.11 4.86 13.00
C GLU A 419 -6.96 5.64 12.37
N ARG A 420 -7.03 5.88 11.06
CA ARG A 420 -6.03 6.66 10.31
C ARG A 420 -4.60 6.10 10.39
N ASN A 421 -4.43 4.81 10.71
CA ASN A 421 -3.11 4.19 10.69
C ASN A 421 -2.73 3.77 9.25
N ILE A 422 -1.43 3.86 8.95
CA ILE A 422 -0.86 3.45 7.66
C ILE A 422 0.04 2.25 7.89
N ILE A 423 -0.33 1.11 7.31
CA ILE A 423 0.45 -0.13 7.35
C ILE A 423 0.97 -0.39 5.95
N THR A 424 2.27 -0.23 5.74
CA THR A 424 2.84 -0.23 4.39
C THR A 424 4.20 -0.92 4.22
N GLY A 425 4.42 -1.61 3.10
CA GLY A 425 5.72 -2.22 2.80
C GLY A 425 6.16 -3.34 3.76
N ASN A 426 5.27 -3.82 4.63
CA ASN A 426 5.63 -4.87 5.58
C ASN A 426 5.65 -6.24 4.91
N TYR A 427 6.58 -7.10 5.35
CA TYR A 427 6.69 -8.49 4.92
C TYR A 427 6.20 -9.40 6.06
N VAL A 428 5.01 -9.99 5.90
CA VAL A 428 4.33 -10.76 6.95
C VAL A 428 4.16 -12.22 6.52
N PHE A 429 4.70 -13.16 7.29
CA PHE A 429 4.71 -14.56 6.89
C PHE A 429 4.58 -15.54 8.06
N LEU A 430 4.02 -16.72 7.78
CA LEU A 430 3.93 -17.84 8.73
C LEU A 430 3.19 -17.48 10.04
N SER A 431 2.28 -16.51 10.01
CA SER A 431 1.39 -16.22 11.14
C SER A 431 0.41 -17.38 11.33
N TYR A 432 0.08 -17.74 12.57
CA TYR A 432 -0.92 -18.77 12.85
C TYR A 432 -2.33 -18.33 12.45
N TYR A 433 -2.62 -17.04 12.53
CA TYR A 433 -3.91 -16.44 12.14
C TYR A 433 -3.70 -15.58 10.89
N ASP A 434 -4.47 -14.50 10.70
CA ASP A 434 -4.25 -13.59 9.57
C ASP A 434 -2.84 -12.99 9.60
N GLY A 435 -2.29 -12.71 8.41
CA GLY A 435 -1.07 -11.90 8.33
C GLY A 435 -1.33 -10.50 8.88
N ILE A 436 -2.34 -9.82 8.36
CA ILE A 436 -2.83 -8.53 8.87
C ILE A 436 -4.31 -8.67 9.21
N CYS A 437 -4.72 -8.30 10.42
CA CYS A 437 -6.11 -8.33 10.85
C CYS A 437 -6.57 -6.93 11.28
N LEU A 438 -7.71 -6.49 10.77
CA LEU A 438 -8.45 -5.30 11.21
C LEU A 438 -9.69 -5.79 11.95
N ASN A 439 -9.82 -5.41 13.23
CA ASN A 439 -10.91 -5.82 14.10
C ASN A 439 -11.45 -4.61 14.85
N SER A 440 -12.69 -4.21 14.53
CA SER A 440 -13.31 -2.96 14.97
C SER A 440 -12.42 -1.74 14.72
N ALA A 441 -11.72 -1.72 13.58
CA ALA A 441 -10.73 -0.70 13.24
C ALA A 441 -11.12 -0.02 11.93
N ASN A 442 -11.28 1.31 11.98
CA ASN A 442 -11.90 2.08 10.91
C ASN A 442 -10.93 3.06 10.27
N ASN A 443 -11.14 3.44 9.01
CA ASN A 443 -10.36 4.50 8.34
C ASN A 443 -8.84 4.22 8.28
N ASN A 444 -8.41 2.95 8.23
CA ASN A 444 -7.00 2.58 8.13
C ASN A 444 -6.60 2.30 6.67
N THR A 445 -5.33 2.53 6.35
CA THR A 445 -4.76 2.23 5.02
C THR A 445 -3.74 1.11 5.12
N ILE A 446 -4.01 0.01 4.41
CA ILE A 446 -3.13 -1.15 4.28
C ILE A 446 -2.64 -1.19 2.85
N THR A 447 -1.36 -0.87 2.61
CA THR A 447 -0.87 -0.72 1.24
C THR A 447 0.56 -1.20 0.97
N GLY A 448 0.76 -1.89 -0.15
CA GLY A 448 2.10 -2.33 -0.56
C GLY A 448 2.72 -3.37 0.36
N ASN A 449 1.94 -4.08 1.17
CA ASN A 449 2.45 -5.14 2.03
C ASN A 449 2.56 -6.46 1.26
N TYR A 450 3.51 -7.30 1.66
CA TYR A 450 3.68 -8.64 1.13
C TYR A 450 3.34 -9.67 2.20
N LEU A 451 2.38 -10.55 1.90
CA LEU A 451 1.84 -11.52 2.84
C LEU A 451 1.97 -12.93 2.28
N PHE A 452 2.63 -13.82 3.02
CA PHE A 452 2.92 -15.19 2.54
C PHE A 452 2.71 -16.28 3.60
N ASP A 453 1.98 -17.33 3.24
CA ASP A 453 1.79 -18.54 4.06
C ASP A 453 1.33 -18.25 5.50
N ASN A 454 0.34 -17.37 5.65
CA ASN A 454 -0.33 -17.14 6.94
C ASN A 454 -1.46 -18.17 7.15
N ASN A 455 -2.14 -18.12 8.30
CA ASN A 455 -3.10 -19.15 8.77
C ASN A 455 -2.46 -20.53 9.04
N ARG A 456 -1.32 -20.60 9.74
CA ARG A 456 -0.62 -21.88 10.02
C ARG A 456 -1.19 -22.72 11.19
N ILE A 457 -2.46 -22.55 11.55
CA ILE A 457 -3.11 -23.38 12.58
C ILE A 457 -3.05 -24.87 12.19
N LYS A 458 -2.14 -25.60 12.86
CA LYS A 458 -1.78 -26.99 12.56
C LYS A 458 -2.75 -28.03 13.13
N TYR A 459 -3.51 -27.68 14.17
CA TYR A 459 -4.19 -28.67 15.02
C TYR A 459 -5.71 -28.75 14.84
N TYR A 460 -6.36 -27.77 14.21
CA TYR A 460 -7.81 -27.77 14.07
C TYR A 460 -8.26 -27.19 12.72
N GLN A 461 -8.57 -28.07 11.78
CA GLN A 461 -9.00 -27.69 10.42
C GLN A 461 -10.32 -26.90 10.41
N SER A 462 -11.17 -27.06 11.44
CA SER A 462 -12.43 -26.32 11.59
C SER A 462 -12.27 -24.81 11.86
N TYR A 463 -11.06 -24.34 12.19
CA TYR A 463 -10.77 -22.92 12.44
C TYR A 463 -9.88 -22.28 11.37
N GLN A 464 -9.65 -22.96 10.24
CA GLN A 464 -8.89 -22.40 9.11
C GLN A 464 -9.77 -21.45 8.29
N THR A 465 -10.14 -20.32 8.89
CA THR A 465 -10.93 -19.25 8.23
C THR A 465 -10.16 -17.93 8.15
N TYR A 466 -8.84 -17.97 8.38
CA TYR A 466 -7.96 -16.80 8.33
C TYR A 466 -7.27 -16.66 6.97
N SER A 467 -6.78 -15.46 6.72
CA SER A 467 -6.45 -14.94 5.40
C SER A 467 -5.08 -14.27 5.40
N GLY A 468 -4.64 -13.81 4.22
CA GLY A 468 -3.55 -12.83 4.19
C GLY A 468 -3.96 -11.59 4.98
N ILE A 469 -5.05 -10.95 4.56
CA ILE A 469 -5.65 -9.78 5.22
C ILE A 469 -7.09 -10.11 5.64
N GLY A 470 -7.40 -9.96 6.92
CA GLY A 470 -8.76 -10.09 7.48
C GLY A 470 -9.34 -8.74 7.88
N ILE A 471 -10.60 -8.48 7.50
CA ILE A 471 -11.40 -7.33 7.91
C ILE A 471 -12.63 -7.86 8.66
N THR A 472 -12.71 -7.58 9.96
CA THR A 472 -13.67 -8.20 10.87
C THR A 472 -14.31 -7.19 11.83
N SER A 473 -15.41 -7.61 12.47
CA SER A 473 -15.98 -6.94 13.66
C SER A 473 -16.24 -5.44 13.47
N ASP A 474 -17.03 -5.07 12.46
CA ASP A 474 -17.42 -3.68 12.19
C ASP A 474 -16.22 -2.78 11.87
N SER A 475 -15.30 -3.29 11.03
CA SER A 475 -14.14 -2.53 10.52
C SER A 475 -14.50 -1.86 9.20
N ASP A 476 -14.72 -0.56 9.25
CA ASP A 476 -15.32 0.22 8.17
C ASP A 476 -14.35 1.21 7.53
N ASN A 477 -14.64 1.60 6.29
CA ASN A 477 -13.92 2.67 5.59
C ASN A 477 -12.40 2.43 5.48
N ASN A 478 -11.95 1.18 5.47
CA ASN A 478 -10.53 0.85 5.33
C ASN A 478 -10.14 0.74 3.85
N ILE A 479 -8.92 1.18 3.53
CA ILE A 479 -8.34 1.09 2.19
C ILE A 479 -7.30 -0.02 2.17
N ILE A 480 -7.58 -1.08 1.43
CA ILE A 480 -6.68 -2.21 1.19
C ILE A 480 -6.23 -2.16 -0.26
N GLN A 481 -5.01 -1.65 -0.50
CA GLN A 481 -4.57 -1.42 -1.89
C GLN A 481 -3.12 -1.80 -2.20
N GLY A 482 -2.89 -2.38 -3.38
CA GLY A 482 -1.54 -2.68 -3.84
C GLY A 482 -0.80 -3.73 -2.99
N ASN A 483 -1.50 -4.52 -2.19
CA ASN A 483 -0.89 -5.58 -1.39
C ASN A 483 -0.70 -6.84 -2.24
N ASN A 484 0.33 -7.62 -1.93
CA ASN A 484 0.62 -8.89 -2.56
C ASN A 484 0.35 -10.02 -1.56
N CYS A 485 -0.69 -10.81 -1.81
CA CYS A 485 -1.03 -11.96 -0.98
C CYS A 485 -0.70 -13.25 -1.74
N ARG A 486 -0.01 -14.17 -1.07
CA ARG A 486 0.30 -15.51 -1.58
C ARG A 486 -0.02 -16.56 -0.54
N LYS A 487 -0.77 -17.59 -0.94
CA LYS A 487 -1.02 -18.72 -0.06
C LYS A 487 0.26 -19.52 0.14
N GLY A 488 0.37 -20.16 1.29
CA GLY A 488 1.19 -21.36 1.42
C GLY A 488 0.27 -22.56 1.64
N THR A 489 0.36 -23.21 2.79
CA THR A 489 -0.32 -24.50 2.99
C THR A 489 -1.80 -24.34 3.36
N TYR A 490 -2.15 -23.35 4.19
CA TYR A 490 -3.45 -23.31 4.88
C TYR A 490 -4.20 -21.97 4.77
N GLN A 491 -3.60 -20.92 4.20
CA GLN A 491 -4.25 -19.62 4.02
C GLN A 491 -5.56 -19.75 3.23
N SER A 492 -6.71 -19.42 3.84
CA SER A 492 -8.03 -19.71 3.24
C SER A 492 -8.38 -18.70 2.16
N TRP A 493 -8.13 -17.42 2.44
CA TRP A 493 -8.32 -16.33 1.47
C TRP A 493 -7.10 -15.42 1.39
N GLY A 494 -6.91 -14.76 0.25
CA GLY A 494 -5.97 -13.64 0.16
C GLY A 494 -6.43 -12.46 1.00
N ILE A 495 -7.69 -12.05 0.79
CA ILE A 495 -8.38 -11.02 1.58
C ILE A 495 -9.77 -11.53 1.97
N LYS A 496 -10.18 -11.33 3.22
CA LYS A 496 -11.51 -11.69 3.73
C LYS A 496 -12.17 -10.48 4.38
N VAL A 497 -13.38 -10.14 3.92
CA VAL A 497 -14.32 -9.28 4.64
C VAL A 497 -15.37 -10.18 5.28
N GLU A 498 -15.45 -10.18 6.60
CA GLU A 498 -16.11 -11.26 7.35
C GLU A 498 -17.62 -11.13 7.49
N SER A 499 -18.17 -9.92 7.63
CA SER A 499 -19.59 -9.72 7.90
C SER A 499 -20.14 -8.48 7.21
N SER A 500 -21.47 -8.42 7.10
CA SER A 500 -22.22 -7.28 6.56
C SER A 500 -21.93 -5.96 7.25
N ASN A 501 -21.47 -6.02 8.50
CA ASN A 501 -21.17 -4.81 9.25
C ASN A 501 -19.79 -4.23 8.92
N CYS A 502 -18.94 -4.92 8.17
CA CYS A 502 -17.67 -4.37 7.70
C CYS A 502 -17.94 -3.56 6.42
N ASP A 503 -18.41 -2.34 6.58
CA ASP A 503 -19.02 -1.53 5.53
C ASP A 503 -18.03 -0.59 4.86
N GLN A 504 -18.30 -0.22 3.61
CA GLN A 504 -17.60 0.84 2.87
C GLN A 504 -16.08 0.65 2.77
N ASN A 505 -15.60 -0.60 2.80
CA ASN A 505 -14.19 -0.90 2.62
C ASN A 505 -13.80 -0.83 1.14
N VAL A 506 -12.59 -0.34 0.84
CA VAL A 506 -12.05 -0.26 -0.51
C VAL A 506 -10.93 -1.29 -0.67
N ILE A 507 -11.15 -2.32 -1.48
CA ILE A 507 -10.15 -3.33 -1.80
C ILE A 507 -9.82 -3.21 -3.28
N GLN A 508 -8.66 -2.65 -3.60
CA GLN A 508 -8.31 -2.35 -4.98
C GLN A 508 -6.85 -2.57 -5.35
N ASN A 509 -6.61 -2.93 -6.61
CA ASN A 509 -5.26 -3.08 -7.18
C ASN A 509 -4.36 -4.06 -6.37
N ASN A 510 -4.93 -5.00 -5.62
CA ASN A 510 -4.15 -6.01 -4.90
C ASN A 510 -3.80 -7.16 -5.85
N ASP A 511 -2.63 -7.76 -5.64
CA ASP A 511 -2.24 -8.97 -6.34
C ASP A 511 -2.60 -10.22 -5.53
N LEU A 512 -3.74 -10.83 -5.88
CA LEU A 512 -4.33 -11.97 -5.17
C LEU A 512 -4.13 -13.30 -5.91
N LYS A 513 -3.20 -13.38 -6.86
CA LYS A 513 -2.93 -14.63 -7.58
C LYS A 513 -2.50 -15.73 -6.60
N GLU A 514 -3.24 -16.84 -6.61
CA GLU A 514 -3.00 -18.00 -5.75
C GLU A 514 -2.89 -17.59 -4.27
N SER A 515 -3.80 -16.74 -3.83
CA SER A 515 -3.70 -16.11 -2.50
C SER A 515 -4.48 -16.85 -1.41
N GLY A 516 -5.36 -17.79 -1.75
CA GLY A 516 -6.02 -18.65 -0.77
C GLY A 516 -6.37 -20.05 -1.28
N THR A 517 -6.63 -20.97 -0.35
CA THR A 517 -7.08 -22.35 -0.61
C THR A 517 -8.59 -22.43 -0.83
N SER A 518 -9.38 -21.59 -0.17
CA SER A 518 -10.84 -21.48 -0.33
C SER A 518 -11.24 -20.43 -1.36
N GLY A 519 -10.37 -19.46 -1.67
CA GLY A 519 -10.58 -18.47 -2.72
C GLY A 519 -9.55 -17.33 -2.63
N ASN A 520 -9.50 -16.45 -3.62
CA ASN A 520 -8.58 -15.31 -3.59
C ASN A 520 -9.12 -14.15 -2.73
N LEU A 521 -10.44 -13.94 -2.76
CA LEU A 521 -11.14 -12.95 -1.97
C LEU A 521 -12.53 -13.48 -1.58
N THR A 522 -12.98 -13.16 -0.38
CA THR A 522 -14.39 -13.28 0.02
C THR A 522 -14.86 -11.97 0.63
N ASP A 523 -16.09 -11.59 0.32
CA ASP A 523 -16.67 -10.32 0.74
C ASP A 523 -18.11 -10.52 1.21
N ALA A 524 -18.29 -10.48 2.52
CA ALA A 524 -19.60 -10.43 3.16
C ALA A 524 -19.99 -9.00 3.59
N GLY A 525 -19.14 -8.00 3.34
CA GLY A 525 -19.36 -6.61 3.71
C GLY A 525 -20.42 -5.95 2.84
N THR A 526 -21.15 -4.99 3.40
CA THR A 526 -21.97 -4.08 2.60
C THR A 526 -21.08 -3.01 1.97
N ASN A 527 -21.46 -2.54 0.77
CA ASN A 527 -20.80 -1.44 0.07
C ASN A 527 -19.27 -1.54 -0.09
N THR A 528 -18.69 -2.76 -0.03
CA THR A 528 -17.27 -2.97 -0.30
C THR A 528 -16.96 -2.69 -1.77
N ILE A 529 -16.07 -1.75 -2.05
CA ILE A 529 -15.56 -1.47 -3.40
C ILE A 529 -14.48 -2.49 -3.74
N LEU A 530 -14.68 -3.27 -4.81
CA LEU A 530 -13.76 -4.30 -5.28
C LEU A 530 -13.29 -3.98 -6.69
N LYS A 531 -12.08 -3.41 -6.85
CA LYS A 531 -11.62 -2.87 -8.15
C LYS A 531 -10.23 -3.35 -8.54
N ASN A 532 -10.07 -3.86 -9.76
CA ASN A 532 -8.76 -4.19 -10.35
C ASN A 532 -7.87 -5.12 -9.50
N ASN A 533 -8.45 -6.00 -8.68
CA ASN A 533 -7.65 -6.99 -7.95
C ASN A 533 -7.31 -8.16 -8.88
N ASN A 534 -6.01 -8.46 -9.00
CA ASN A 534 -5.53 -9.54 -9.87
C ASN A 534 -6.05 -10.90 -9.37
N ALA A 535 -6.37 -11.80 -10.31
CA ALA A 535 -6.93 -13.14 -10.06
C ALA A 535 -8.34 -13.18 -9.43
N LEU A 536 -9.10 -12.08 -9.52
CA LEU A 536 -10.55 -12.11 -9.34
C LEU A 536 -11.25 -12.21 -10.71
N ASP A 537 -12.28 -13.04 -10.77
CA ASP A 537 -13.20 -13.09 -11.90
C ASP A 537 -13.94 -11.74 -12.03
N VAL A 538 -14.30 -11.35 -13.25
CA VAL A 538 -15.03 -10.09 -13.53
C VAL A 538 -16.30 -9.97 -12.68
N THR A 539 -16.93 -11.09 -12.34
CA THR A 539 -18.13 -11.16 -11.51
C THR A 539 -17.91 -10.76 -10.05
N TYR A 540 -16.67 -10.74 -9.56
CA TYR A 540 -16.33 -10.28 -8.20
C TYR A 540 -15.94 -8.81 -8.15
N GLN A 541 -15.76 -8.14 -9.29
CA GLN A 541 -15.52 -6.70 -9.29
C GLN A 541 -16.81 -5.98 -8.89
N LYS A 542 -16.70 -4.92 -8.09
CA LYS A 542 -17.79 -4.04 -7.69
C LYS A 542 -17.29 -2.61 -7.71
N ASP A 543 -17.95 -1.73 -8.46
CA ASP A 543 -17.60 -0.31 -8.51
C ASP A 543 -18.82 0.54 -8.13
N PHE A 544 -18.58 1.56 -7.32
CA PHE A 544 -19.59 2.42 -6.75
C PHE A 544 -19.18 3.89 -6.93
N ILE A 545 -20.15 4.74 -7.23
CA ILE A 545 -19.95 6.19 -7.36
C ILE A 545 -20.97 6.89 -6.45
N ARG A 546 -20.53 7.89 -5.69
CA ARG A 546 -21.46 8.76 -4.95
C ARG A 546 -22.11 9.74 -5.91
N MET A 547 -23.43 9.68 -6.00
CA MET A 547 -24.24 10.55 -6.85
C MET A 547 -25.32 11.21 -6.01
N LYS A 548 -25.71 12.43 -6.38
CA LYS A 548 -26.81 13.14 -5.71
C LYS A 548 -28.14 12.69 -6.28
N ASN A 549 -29.06 12.28 -5.40
CA ASN A 549 -30.43 11.98 -5.79
C ASN A 549 -31.19 13.28 -6.10
N THR A 550 -31.76 13.35 -7.31
CA THR A 550 -32.59 14.48 -7.80
C THR A 550 -33.93 14.00 -8.35
N SER A 551 -34.37 12.81 -7.95
CA SER A 551 -35.62 12.19 -8.41
C SER A 551 -36.89 12.81 -7.83
N GLY A 552 -36.80 13.71 -6.84
CA GLY A 552 -37.94 14.32 -6.16
C GLY A 552 -38.51 13.47 -5.03
N SER A 553 -37.95 12.29 -4.77
CA SER A 553 -38.29 11.41 -3.64
C SER A 553 -37.08 10.61 -3.17
N ALA A 554 -37.19 9.91 -2.04
CA ALA A 554 -36.14 8.98 -1.63
C ALA A 554 -36.05 7.80 -2.60
N LEU A 555 -34.83 7.44 -3.00
CA LEU A 555 -34.53 6.22 -3.73
C LEU A 555 -34.22 5.10 -2.73
N ALA A 556 -34.69 3.89 -3.00
CA ALA A 556 -34.41 2.71 -2.20
C ALA A 556 -33.29 1.88 -2.84
N ALA A 557 -32.60 1.09 -2.02
CA ALA A 557 -31.63 0.11 -2.53
C ALA A 557 -32.27 -0.77 -3.60
N GLY A 558 -31.55 -0.99 -4.70
CA GLY A 558 -32.04 -1.73 -5.87
C GLY A 558 -32.69 -0.89 -6.98
N ASP A 559 -32.98 0.39 -6.73
CA ASP A 559 -33.61 1.26 -7.73
C ASP A 559 -32.65 1.52 -8.90
N ALA A 560 -33.07 1.18 -10.12
CA ALA A 560 -32.35 1.51 -11.35
C ALA A 560 -32.42 3.01 -11.64
N VAL A 561 -31.26 3.63 -11.89
CA VAL A 561 -31.12 5.08 -12.07
C VAL A 561 -30.44 5.46 -13.38
N ILE A 562 -30.77 6.65 -13.86
CA ILE A 562 -30.19 7.31 -15.02
C ILE A 562 -29.42 8.57 -14.60
N LEU A 563 -28.48 9.01 -15.42
CA LEU A 563 -27.87 10.34 -15.30
C LEU A 563 -28.91 11.44 -15.59
N ASN A 564 -28.99 12.45 -14.73
CA ASN A 564 -29.95 13.52 -14.91
C ASN A 564 -29.55 14.45 -16.07
N SER A 565 -30.45 14.59 -17.06
CA SER A 565 -30.30 15.43 -18.25
C SER A 565 -30.01 16.91 -17.98
N ALA A 566 -30.51 17.43 -16.85
CA ALA A 566 -30.49 18.84 -16.50
C ALA A 566 -29.40 19.18 -15.47
N ALA A 567 -28.56 18.21 -15.11
CA ALA A 567 -27.59 18.35 -14.03
C ALA A 567 -26.35 19.17 -14.39
N THR A 568 -25.81 19.89 -13.41
CA THR A 568 -24.51 20.58 -13.47
C THR A 568 -23.36 19.74 -12.90
N GLY A 569 -23.56 18.43 -12.66
CA GLY A 569 -22.58 17.55 -12.01
C GLY A 569 -23.07 16.10 -11.82
N ASP A 570 -22.57 15.44 -10.77
CA ASP A 570 -22.80 14.02 -10.42
C ASP A 570 -24.21 13.79 -9.83
N GLU A 571 -25.26 13.92 -10.65
CA GLU A 571 -26.66 13.77 -10.22
C GLU A 571 -27.38 12.62 -10.96
N VAL A 572 -28.18 11.86 -10.21
CA VAL A 572 -29.01 10.75 -10.72
C VAL A 572 -30.49 11.00 -10.46
N THR A 573 -31.31 10.41 -11.32
CA THR A 573 -32.78 10.35 -11.20
C THR A 573 -33.27 9.00 -11.69
N THR A 574 -34.54 8.68 -11.52
CA THR A 574 -35.20 7.53 -12.14
C THR A 574 -35.81 7.91 -13.50
N THR A 575 -36.12 6.91 -14.32
CA THR A 575 -36.79 7.08 -15.62
C THR A 575 -37.98 6.14 -15.72
N THR A 576 -39.00 6.54 -16.48
CA THR A 576 -40.11 5.67 -16.93
C THR A 576 -39.95 5.27 -18.40
N THR A 577 -38.78 5.54 -18.98
CA THR A 577 -38.46 5.15 -20.35
C THR A 577 -37.82 3.77 -20.34
N LYS A 578 -38.45 2.81 -21.02
CA LYS A 578 -37.81 1.52 -21.29
C LYS A 578 -36.64 1.73 -22.26
N GLY A 579 -35.48 1.12 -21.99
CA GLY A 579 -34.34 1.21 -22.90
C GLY A 579 -33.57 2.53 -22.81
N ASP A 580 -33.69 3.26 -21.69
CA ASP A 580 -33.17 4.62 -21.58
C ASP A 580 -31.65 4.65 -21.78
N THR A 581 -31.21 5.45 -22.75
CA THR A 581 -29.79 5.62 -23.11
C THR A 581 -28.93 6.28 -22.03
N LYS A 582 -29.53 6.76 -20.94
CA LYS A 582 -28.82 7.39 -19.81
C LYS A 582 -28.72 6.49 -18.59
N VAL A 583 -29.13 5.23 -18.69
CA VAL A 583 -28.99 4.27 -17.58
C VAL A 583 -27.56 4.20 -17.09
N PHE A 584 -27.41 4.29 -15.77
CA PHE A 584 -26.12 4.48 -15.12
C PHE A 584 -25.78 3.33 -14.16
N GLY A 585 -26.76 2.84 -13.41
CA GLY A 585 -26.55 1.78 -12.42
C GLY A 585 -27.76 1.61 -11.52
N ILE A 586 -27.52 1.09 -10.31
CA ILE A 586 -28.55 0.97 -9.26
C ILE A 586 -28.11 1.65 -7.98
N VAL A 587 -29.07 2.13 -7.21
CA VAL A 587 -28.82 2.65 -5.87
C VAL A 587 -28.49 1.50 -4.91
N SER A 588 -27.41 1.62 -4.13
CA SER A 588 -26.98 0.60 -3.15
C SER A 588 -27.62 0.77 -1.77
N GLU A 589 -28.07 1.99 -1.46
CA GLU A 589 -28.58 2.37 -0.14
C GLU A 589 -29.76 3.34 -0.23
N THR A 590 -30.63 3.37 0.77
CA THR A 590 -31.73 4.34 0.77
C THR A 590 -31.19 5.77 0.79
N THR A 591 -31.44 6.52 -0.29
CA THR A 591 -30.89 7.85 -0.51
C THR A 591 -32.03 8.87 -0.57
N ALA A 592 -32.13 9.75 0.41
CA ALA A 592 -33.14 10.81 0.42
C ALA A 592 -32.98 11.77 -0.77
N ASP A 593 -34.06 12.46 -1.16
CA ASP A 593 -33.98 13.48 -2.21
C ASP A 593 -33.00 14.59 -1.82
N ALA A 594 -32.32 15.16 -2.82
CA ALA A 594 -31.25 16.14 -2.69
C ALA A 594 -30.02 15.70 -1.86
N SER A 595 -29.91 14.41 -1.51
CA SER A 595 -28.79 13.85 -0.73
C SER A 595 -27.85 13.03 -1.62
N LEU A 596 -26.58 12.93 -1.22
CA LEU A 596 -25.60 12.04 -1.85
C LEU A 596 -25.81 10.61 -1.35
N GLY A 597 -25.78 9.65 -2.27
CA GLY A 597 -25.81 8.22 -1.95
C GLY A 597 -24.98 7.40 -2.93
N LEU A 598 -24.68 6.16 -2.55
CA LEU A 598 -23.90 5.22 -3.36
C LEU A 598 -24.73 4.60 -4.48
N VAL A 599 -24.25 4.73 -5.72
CA VAL A 599 -24.77 4.05 -6.89
C VAL A 599 -23.76 3.00 -7.35
N GLN A 600 -24.18 1.73 -7.34
CA GLN A 600 -23.39 0.64 -7.91
C GLN A 600 -23.51 0.68 -9.43
N ILE A 601 -22.38 0.69 -10.12
CA ILE A 601 -22.32 0.82 -11.59
C ILE A 601 -21.75 -0.43 -12.27
N LEU A 602 -21.05 -1.28 -11.52
CA LEU A 602 -20.44 -2.51 -12.00
C LEU A 602 -20.49 -3.58 -10.91
N GLY A 603 -20.57 -4.84 -11.34
CA GLY A 603 -20.44 -5.99 -10.45
C GLY A 603 -21.74 -6.67 -10.05
N LYS A 604 -21.60 -7.77 -9.31
CA LYS A 604 -22.73 -8.52 -8.77
C LYS A 604 -23.54 -7.68 -7.79
N THR A 605 -24.85 -7.80 -7.89
CA THR A 605 -25.83 -7.25 -6.96
C THR A 605 -26.94 -8.26 -6.72
N THR A 606 -27.47 -8.28 -5.51
CA THR A 606 -28.63 -9.09 -5.12
C THR A 606 -29.85 -8.20 -4.83
N ALA A 607 -29.78 -6.92 -5.23
CA ALA A 607 -30.76 -5.91 -4.88
C ALA A 607 -31.53 -5.38 -6.10
N LEU A 608 -31.14 -5.74 -7.33
CA LEU A 608 -31.74 -5.17 -8.53
C LEU A 608 -33.24 -5.46 -8.58
N LYS A 609 -34.04 -4.40 -8.63
CA LYS A 609 -35.49 -4.52 -8.79
C LYS A 609 -35.82 -4.76 -10.25
N ALA A 610 -36.52 -5.84 -10.54
CA ALA A 610 -36.95 -6.21 -11.89
C ALA A 610 -38.47 -6.45 -11.98
N ASN A 611 -39.05 -6.07 -13.12
CA ASN A 611 -40.43 -6.35 -13.52
C ASN A 611 -40.51 -6.34 -15.06
N GLY A 612 -41.60 -6.79 -15.67
CA GLY A 612 -41.71 -6.79 -17.13
C GLY A 612 -43.01 -7.39 -17.64
N THR A 613 -43.04 -7.62 -18.97
CA THR A 613 -44.09 -8.35 -19.69
C THR A 613 -43.54 -9.64 -20.33
N SER A 614 -42.37 -10.09 -19.88
CA SER A 614 -41.62 -11.21 -20.44
C SER A 614 -40.71 -11.78 -19.38
N ASP A 615 -40.66 -13.11 -19.29
CA ASP A 615 -39.80 -13.82 -18.36
C ASP A 615 -38.33 -13.43 -18.55
N ILE A 616 -37.64 -13.27 -17.42
CA ILE A 616 -36.19 -13.05 -17.35
C ILE A 616 -35.54 -14.41 -17.10
N ALA A 617 -34.68 -14.85 -18.01
CA ALA A 617 -33.84 -16.02 -17.83
C ALA A 617 -32.43 -15.62 -17.37
N ILE A 618 -31.73 -16.53 -16.70
CA ILE A 618 -30.31 -16.35 -16.38
C ILE A 618 -29.53 -16.10 -17.68
N GLY A 619 -28.71 -15.04 -17.70
CA GLY A 619 -27.93 -14.61 -18.85
C GLY A 619 -28.63 -13.57 -19.73
N ASP A 620 -29.91 -13.26 -19.51
CA ASP A 620 -30.57 -12.18 -20.24
C ASP A 620 -29.98 -10.81 -19.87
N PHE A 621 -29.85 -9.94 -20.87
CA PHE A 621 -29.53 -8.53 -20.64
C PHE A 621 -30.74 -7.78 -20.06
N LEU A 622 -30.48 -6.84 -19.17
CA LEU A 622 -31.49 -6.05 -18.47
C LEU A 622 -31.32 -4.56 -18.73
N THR A 623 -32.45 -3.85 -18.86
CA THR A 623 -32.57 -2.42 -19.14
C THR A 623 -33.56 -1.75 -18.18
N THR A 624 -33.67 -0.42 -18.18
CA THR A 624 -34.74 0.30 -17.45
C THR A 624 -36.13 -0.10 -17.93
N TYR A 625 -37.13 -0.02 -17.05
CA TYR A 625 -38.53 -0.33 -17.31
C TYR A 625 -39.41 0.94 -17.38
N THR A 626 -40.71 0.75 -17.62
CA THR A 626 -41.71 1.83 -17.64
C THR A 626 -42.11 2.32 -16.26
N THR A 627 -41.89 1.51 -15.22
CA THR A 627 -41.98 1.93 -13.81
C THR A 627 -40.64 2.47 -13.34
N ALA A 628 -40.63 3.66 -12.75
CA ALA A 628 -39.43 4.30 -12.20
C ALA A 628 -38.71 3.39 -11.18
N GLY A 629 -37.38 3.31 -11.30
CA GLY A 629 -36.54 2.51 -10.41
C GLY A 629 -36.51 1.00 -10.71
N ILE A 630 -37.23 0.54 -11.73
CA ILE A 630 -37.36 -0.89 -12.04
C ILE A 630 -36.62 -1.22 -13.35
N ALA A 631 -36.02 -2.41 -13.42
CA ALA A 631 -35.43 -2.96 -14.63
C ALA A 631 -36.32 -4.03 -15.28
N CYS A 632 -36.10 -4.34 -16.55
CA CYS A 632 -36.77 -5.41 -17.29
C CYS A 632 -35.81 -6.07 -18.29
N LYS A 633 -36.24 -7.16 -18.94
CA LYS A 633 -35.51 -7.78 -20.05
C LYS A 633 -35.28 -6.77 -21.19
N ALA A 634 -34.03 -6.66 -21.66
CA ALA A 634 -33.62 -5.81 -22.75
C ALA A 634 -33.94 -6.45 -24.11
N GLY A 635 -34.54 -5.68 -25.01
CA GLY A 635 -34.73 -6.04 -26.41
C GLY A 635 -33.57 -5.54 -27.29
N ALA A 636 -33.61 -5.91 -28.57
CA ALA A 636 -32.70 -5.35 -29.57
C ALA A 636 -32.85 -3.82 -29.64
N GLY A 637 -31.74 -3.09 -29.57
CA GLY A 637 -31.71 -1.63 -29.56
C GLY A 637 -31.80 -0.98 -28.17
N ASP A 638 -32.21 -1.70 -27.13
CA ASP A 638 -32.24 -1.19 -25.76
C ASP A 638 -30.81 -1.00 -25.21
N MET A 639 -30.61 -0.03 -24.31
CA MET A 639 -29.38 0.11 -23.55
C MET A 639 -29.41 -0.79 -22.30
N ALA A 640 -28.71 -1.91 -22.38
CA ALA A 640 -28.57 -2.81 -21.24
C ALA A 640 -27.48 -2.33 -20.28
N PHE A 641 -27.74 -2.45 -18.98
CA PHE A 641 -26.80 -2.09 -17.91
C PHE A 641 -26.54 -3.25 -16.95
N ALA A 642 -27.26 -4.36 -17.07
CA ALA A 642 -27.05 -5.54 -16.25
C ALA A 642 -27.32 -6.84 -17.04
N ILE A 643 -26.88 -7.96 -16.47
CA ILE A 643 -27.15 -9.32 -16.94
C ILE A 643 -27.78 -10.09 -15.77
N ALA A 644 -28.90 -10.77 -16.01
CA ALA A 644 -29.57 -11.57 -14.98
C ALA A 644 -28.70 -12.77 -14.55
N LEU A 645 -28.54 -12.96 -13.25
CA LEU A 645 -27.90 -14.14 -12.65
C LEU A 645 -28.93 -15.08 -12.00
N GLU A 646 -30.17 -14.63 -11.90
CA GLU A 646 -31.33 -15.36 -11.42
C GLU A 646 -32.49 -15.24 -12.42
N ALA A 647 -33.28 -16.31 -12.57
CA ALA A 647 -34.47 -16.31 -13.41
C ALA A 647 -35.68 -15.75 -12.64
N TYR A 648 -36.58 -15.05 -13.34
CA TYR A 648 -37.77 -14.43 -12.76
C TYR A 648 -38.96 -14.59 -13.71
N THR A 649 -40.01 -15.29 -13.26
CA THR A 649 -41.11 -15.81 -14.09
C THR A 649 -42.51 -15.41 -13.61
N THR A 650 -42.66 -14.24 -13.00
CA THR A 650 -43.98 -13.74 -12.55
C THR A 650 -44.09 -12.24 -12.77
N ASP A 651 -44.84 -11.85 -13.80
CA ASP A 651 -45.27 -10.47 -14.03
C ASP A 651 -46.11 -9.97 -12.83
N ASP A 652 -45.79 -8.78 -12.31
CA ASP A 652 -46.61 -7.96 -11.39
C ASP A 652 -46.32 -7.92 -9.87
N ASN A 653 -45.09 -8.18 -9.42
CA ASN A 653 -44.67 -7.75 -8.08
C ASN A 653 -43.17 -7.43 -8.10
N ALA A 654 -42.80 -6.15 -8.31
CA ALA A 654 -41.41 -5.64 -8.35
C ALA A 654 -40.44 -6.55 -7.57
N GLY A 655 -39.84 -7.50 -8.28
CA GLY A 655 -39.06 -8.57 -7.69
C GLY A 655 -37.63 -8.11 -7.50
N VAL A 656 -36.93 -8.66 -6.51
CA VAL A 656 -35.49 -8.45 -6.36
C VAL A 656 -34.80 -9.67 -6.94
N ILE A 657 -33.90 -9.46 -7.89
CA ILE A 657 -33.15 -10.54 -8.55
C ILE A 657 -31.64 -10.34 -8.39
N ASP A 658 -30.92 -11.46 -8.40
CA ASP A 658 -29.47 -11.41 -8.57
C ASP A 658 -29.10 -11.01 -10.01
N ALA A 659 -28.18 -10.05 -10.16
CA ALA A 659 -27.73 -9.55 -11.45
C ALA A 659 -26.24 -9.17 -11.42
N LEU A 660 -25.62 -9.14 -12.60
CA LEU A 660 -24.29 -8.58 -12.85
C LEU A 660 -24.44 -7.23 -13.55
N LEU A 661 -24.16 -6.13 -12.86
CA LEU A 661 -24.09 -4.81 -13.47
C LEU A 661 -22.86 -4.73 -14.38
N ILE A 662 -23.06 -4.18 -15.57
CA ILE A 662 -22.07 -4.03 -16.62
C ILE A 662 -22.03 -2.58 -17.08
N THR A 663 -20.95 -2.20 -17.77
CA THR A 663 -20.91 -0.90 -18.44
C THR A 663 -22.07 -0.82 -19.44
N PRO A 664 -22.94 0.22 -19.36
CA PRO A 664 -24.09 0.34 -20.24
C PRO A 664 -23.72 0.19 -21.71
N ARG A 665 -24.46 -0.68 -22.42
CA ARG A 665 -24.24 -0.98 -23.84
C ARG A 665 -25.53 -1.27 -24.58
N THR A 666 -25.59 -0.89 -25.85
CA THR A 666 -26.73 -1.21 -26.72
C THR A 666 -26.71 -2.68 -27.12
N ILE A 667 -27.88 -3.33 -27.08
CA ILE A 667 -28.05 -4.71 -27.57
C ILE A 667 -28.12 -4.70 -29.12
N PRO A 668 -27.24 -5.42 -29.83
CA PRO A 668 -27.24 -5.46 -31.30
C PRO A 668 -28.52 -6.09 -31.88
N SER A 669 -28.94 -5.61 -33.06
CA SER A 669 -30.14 -6.06 -33.82
C SER A 669 -29.86 -7.29 -34.73
N PRO A 670 -30.90 -7.97 -35.24
CA PRO A 670 -31.26 -9.36 -34.91
C PRO A 670 -30.26 -10.44 -35.35
N ALA A 671 -30.29 -11.55 -34.62
CA ALA A 671 -29.45 -12.73 -34.82
C ALA A 671 -29.69 -13.44 -36.17
N VAL A 672 -28.62 -14.03 -36.70
CA VAL A 672 -28.66 -14.94 -37.85
C VAL A 672 -29.60 -16.11 -37.53
N PRO A 673 -30.58 -16.46 -38.39
CA PRO A 673 -31.46 -17.61 -38.19
C PRO A 673 -30.68 -18.92 -38.02
N SER A 674 -31.14 -19.82 -37.15
CA SER A 674 -30.55 -21.16 -36.99
C SER A 674 -30.73 -21.98 -38.28
N GLY A 675 -29.65 -22.59 -38.77
CA GLY A 675 -29.71 -23.50 -39.92
C GLY A 675 -30.58 -24.72 -39.63
N THR A 676 -31.39 -25.13 -40.60
CA THR A 676 -32.30 -26.28 -40.51
C THR A 676 -31.74 -27.53 -41.18
N ASN A 677 -30.80 -27.38 -42.12
CA ASN A 677 -30.16 -28.48 -42.83
C ASN A 677 -28.63 -28.33 -42.93
N PRO A 678 -27.85 -29.43 -42.92
CA PRO A 678 -26.42 -29.40 -43.22
C PRO A 678 -26.17 -28.86 -44.65
N GLY A 679 -25.31 -27.84 -44.76
CA GLY A 679 -24.97 -27.21 -46.05
C GLY A 679 -25.90 -26.07 -46.48
N GLU A 680 -26.83 -25.66 -45.62
CA GLU A 680 -27.69 -24.48 -45.85
C GLU A 680 -26.88 -23.17 -45.82
N MET A 681 -27.20 -22.24 -46.71
CA MET A 681 -26.50 -20.95 -46.86
C MET A 681 -27.49 -19.79 -46.76
N LEU A 682 -27.08 -18.71 -46.09
CA LEU A 682 -27.86 -17.48 -45.92
C LEU A 682 -27.17 -16.30 -46.60
N TYR A 683 -27.93 -15.36 -47.15
CA TYR A 683 -27.40 -14.08 -47.64
C TYR A 683 -28.21 -12.90 -47.13
N TRP A 684 -27.56 -11.75 -46.94
CA TRP A 684 -28.21 -10.51 -46.51
C TRP A 684 -28.72 -9.73 -47.72
N ASN A 685 -30.02 -9.40 -47.74
CA ASN A 685 -30.63 -8.66 -48.85
C ASN A 685 -30.77 -7.14 -48.60
N GLY A 686 -30.22 -6.63 -47.49
CA GLY A 686 -30.38 -5.23 -47.08
C GLY A 686 -31.38 -5.02 -45.94
N SER A 687 -32.31 -5.96 -45.72
CA SER A 687 -33.37 -5.86 -44.71
C SER A 687 -33.59 -7.12 -43.88
N ALA A 688 -33.21 -8.29 -44.42
CA ALA A 688 -33.32 -9.59 -43.75
C ALA A 688 -32.25 -10.58 -44.24
N TRP A 689 -31.97 -11.60 -43.44
CA TRP A 689 -31.24 -12.81 -43.86
C TRP A 689 -32.19 -13.71 -44.65
N ILE A 690 -31.78 -14.14 -45.85
CA ILE A 690 -32.56 -14.96 -46.80
C ILE A 690 -31.86 -16.30 -47.03
N THR A 691 -32.61 -17.39 -47.02
CA THR A 691 -32.12 -18.76 -47.31
C THR A 691 -31.88 -18.98 -48.79
N VAL A 692 -30.72 -19.56 -49.11
CA VAL A 692 -30.39 -20.11 -50.44
C VAL A 692 -30.60 -21.62 -50.39
N ILE A 693 -31.43 -22.14 -51.28
CA ILE A 693 -31.71 -23.59 -51.39
C ILE A 693 -30.38 -24.34 -51.62
N PRO A 694 -30.11 -25.47 -50.95
CA PRO A 694 -28.90 -26.24 -51.16
C PRO A 694 -28.70 -26.67 -52.62
N GLY A 695 -27.49 -26.48 -53.14
CA GLY A 695 -27.11 -26.94 -54.47
C GLY A 695 -26.90 -28.46 -54.52
N THR A 696 -26.78 -29.00 -55.73
CA THR A 696 -26.41 -30.40 -55.97
C THR A 696 -24.90 -30.55 -56.19
N ASN A 697 -24.37 -31.75 -55.94
CA ASN A 697 -22.92 -32.00 -56.03
C ASN A 697 -22.40 -31.71 -57.46
N GLY A 698 -21.38 -30.87 -57.56
CA GLY A 698 -20.77 -30.43 -58.82
C GLY A 698 -21.25 -29.06 -59.32
N GLN A 699 -22.25 -28.44 -58.68
CA GLN A 699 -22.67 -27.08 -59.04
C GLN A 699 -21.71 -26.01 -58.49
N THR A 700 -21.47 -24.96 -59.27
CA THR A 700 -20.75 -23.75 -58.85
C THR A 700 -21.76 -22.72 -58.35
N LEU A 701 -21.47 -22.00 -57.26
CA LEU A 701 -22.29 -20.89 -56.80
C LEU A 701 -21.94 -19.63 -57.59
N THR A 702 -22.90 -19.09 -58.31
CA THR A 702 -22.74 -17.90 -59.15
C THR A 702 -23.61 -16.77 -58.63
N TYR A 703 -23.10 -15.54 -58.63
CA TYR A 703 -23.87 -14.35 -58.22
C TYR A 703 -24.60 -13.77 -59.43
N CYS A 704 -25.92 -13.95 -59.50
CA CYS A 704 -26.75 -13.54 -60.63
C CYS A 704 -27.63 -12.37 -60.20
N ASN A 705 -27.40 -11.18 -60.77
CA ASN A 705 -28.18 -9.96 -60.46
C ASN A 705 -28.27 -9.62 -58.95
N GLY A 706 -27.18 -9.83 -58.22
CA GLY A 706 -27.14 -9.57 -56.78
C GLY A 706 -27.66 -10.70 -55.90
N ILE A 707 -28.02 -11.85 -56.50
CA ILE A 707 -28.57 -13.01 -55.80
C ILE A 707 -27.64 -14.23 -55.97
N PRO A 708 -27.15 -14.86 -54.88
CA PRO A 708 -26.39 -16.10 -54.96
C PRO A 708 -27.27 -17.25 -55.48
N THR A 709 -26.90 -17.84 -56.62
CA THR A 709 -27.64 -18.88 -57.34
C THR A 709 -26.72 -20.05 -57.68
N TRP A 710 -27.16 -21.30 -57.50
CA TRP A 710 -26.38 -22.48 -57.89
C TRP A 710 -26.49 -22.74 -59.39
N GLY A 711 -25.35 -22.96 -60.06
CA GLY A 711 -25.26 -23.20 -61.49
C GLY A 711 -24.96 -21.93 -62.30
N ASP A 712 -25.19 -22.02 -63.61
CA ASP A 712 -25.10 -20.88 -64.52
C ASP A 712 -26.26 -19.91 -64.26
N CYS A 713 -26.04 -18.62 -64.54
CA CYS A 713 -27.11 -17.65 -64.40
C CYS A 713 -28.24 -17.96 -65.38
N PRO A 714 -29.50 -18.07 -64.91
CA PRO A 714 -30.63 -18.24 -65.82
C PRO A 714 -30.72 -17.02 -66.74
N PRO A 715 -31.00 -17.23 -68.03
CA PRO A 715 -31.09 -16.14 -69.00
C PRO A 715 -32.22 -15.18 -68.61
N VAL A 716 -31.97 -13.88 -68.71
CA VAL A 716 -32.98 -12.83 -68.51
C VAL A 716 -33.37 -12.19 -69.84
N ILE A 717 -34.53 -11.54 -69.87
CA ILE A 717 -35.03 -10.84 -71.08
C ILE A 717 -33.98 -9.81 -71.53
N GLY A 718 -33.59 -9.88 -72.79
CA GLY A 718 -32.55 -9.05 -73.39
C GLY A 718 -31.16 -9.69 -73.48
N ASP A 719 -30.92 -10.83 -72.83
CA ASP A 719 -29.65 -11.53 -72.95
C ASP A 719 -29.47 -12.12 -74.36
N ASN A 720 -28.23 -12.10 -74.85
CA ASN A 720 -27.84 -12.90 -76.01
C ASN A 720 -27.80 -14.38 -75.59
N TYR A 721 -28.73 -15.18 -76.06
CA TYR A 721 -28.88 -16.58 -75.66
C TYR A 721 -29.25 -17.46 -76.87
N GLN A 722 -28.48 -18.54 -77.04
CA GLN A 722 -28.68 -19.56 -78.06
C GLN A 722 -28.99 -19.03 -79.48
N GLY A 723 -28.12 -18.15 -80.00
CA GLY A 723 -28.20 -17.59 -81.35
C GLY A 723 -29.14 -16.40 -81.51
N GLY A 724 -29.81 -15.93 -80.46
CA GLY A 724 -30.67 -14.75 -80.52
C GLY A 724 -30.70 -13.96 -79.22
N ILE A 725 -31.77 -13.18 -79.03
CA ILE A 725 -32.03 -12.39 -77.82
C ILE A 725 -33.25 -12.98 -77.11
N VAL A 726 -33.15 -13.20 -75.80
CA VAL A 726 -34.28 -13.67 -74.98
C VAL A 726 -35.40 -12.63 -75.04
N ALA A 727 -36.48 -12.97 -75.73
CA ALA A 727 -37.62 -12.09 -75.94
C ALA A 727 -38.69 -12.22 -74.86
N TYR A 728 -38.80 -13.39 -74.25
CA TYR A 728 -39.79 -13.65 -73.22
C TYR A 728 -39.40 -14.86 -72.37
N ILE A 729 -39.67 -14.80 -71.06
CA ILE A 729 -39.57 -15.94 -70.14
C ILE A 729 -40.99 -16.35 -69.73
N LEU A 730 -41.30 -17.64 -69.85
CA LEU A 730 -42.61 -18.18 -69.48
C LEU A 730 -42.93 -17.88 -68.01
N GLN A 731 -44.17 -17.45 -67.76
CA GLN A 731 -44.69 -17.14 -66.43
C GLN A 731 -45.65 -18.24 -65.98
N THR A 732 -45.94 -18.29 -64.68
CA THR A 732 -46.96 -19.20 -64.13
C THR A 732 -48.28 -19.01 -64.89
N GLY A 733 -48.77 -20.07 -65.54
CA GLY A 733 -50.00 -20.07 -66.34
C GLY A 733 -49.78 -20.04 -67.85
N ASP A 734 -48.57 -19.76 -68.34
CA ASP A 734 -48.24 -19.92 -69.75
C ASP A 734 -48.14 -21.41 -70.14
N PRO A 735 -48.62 -21.81 -71.34
CA PRO A 735 -48.36 -23.14 -71.88
C PRO A 735 -46.86 -23.45 -71.93
N GLY A 736 -46.43 -24.53 -71.29
CA GLY A 736 -45.01 -24.94 -71.22
C GLY A 736 -44.26 -24.45 -69.97
N TYR A 737 -44.88 -23.71 -69.05
CA TYR A 737 -44.23 -23.31 -67.80
C TYR A 737 -44.01 -24.49 -66.84
N GLY A 738 -42.79 -24.64 -66.32
CA GLY A 738 -42.41 -25.62 -65.30
C GLY A 738 -41.76 -24.94 -64.08
N SER A 739 -42.21 -25.27 -62.86
CA SER A 739 -41.62 -24.73 -61.63
C SER A 739 -40.16 -25.14 -61.50
N GLY A 740 -39.26 -24.15 -61.33
CA GLY A 740 -37.82 -24.37 -61.23
C GLY A 740 -37.09 -24.57 -62.57
N GLN A 741 -37.77 -24.38 -63.70
CA GLN A 741 -37.17 -24.40 -65.04
C GLN A 741 -37.34 -23.04 -65.73
N THR A 742 -36.33 -22.60 -66.48
CA THR A 742 -36.40 -21.37 -67.27
C THR A 742 -36.61 -21.74 -68.74
N HIS A 743 -37.83 -21.54 -69.22
CA HIS A 743 -38.23 -21.70 -70.62
C HIS A 743 -38.72 -20.37 -71.18
N GLY A 744 -38.67 -20.21 -72.52
CA GLY A 744 -39.03 -18.94 -73.11
C GLY A 744 -38.99 -18.88 -74.64
N LEU A 745 -39.04 -17.65 -75.14
CA LEU A 745 -38.89 -17.31 -76.55
C LEU A 745 -37.60 -16.54 -76.76
N ILE A 746 -36.88 -16.87 -77.83
CA ILE A 746 -35.72 -16.16 -78.33
C ILE A 746 -36.10 -15.53 -79.66
N ALA A 747 -35.90 -14.22 -79.81
CA ALA A 747 -36.02 -13.53 -81.09
C ALA A 747 -34.66 -13.48 -81.80
N ALA A 748 -34.67 -13.53 -83.12
CA ALA A 748 -33.46 -13.27 -83.91
C ALA A 748 -32.93 -11.85 -83.60
N THR A 749 -31.61 -11.66 -83.70
CA THR A 749 -30.95 -10.38 -83.39
C THR A 749 -31.30 -9.25 -84.36
N ALA A 750 -31.87 -9.57 -85.53
CA ALA A 750 -32.34 -8.63 -86.54
C ALA A 750 -33.57 -9.17 -87.28
N ASP A 751 -34.29 -8.29 -87.97
CA ASP A 751 -35.37 -8.68 -88.87
C ASP A 751 -34.79 -9.42 -90.08
N GLN A 752 -35.38 -10.57 -90.44
CA GLN A 752 -34.97 -11.35 -91.61
C GLN A 752 -35.42 -10.68 -92.91
N SER A 753 -36.44 -9.82 -92.83
CA SER A 753 -36.84 -8.94 -93.91
C SER A 753 -37.50 -7.68 -93.34
N THR A 754 -37.27 -6.55 -94.01
CA THR A 754 -37.96 -5.28 -93.74
C THR A 754 -39.22 -5.10 -94.59
N GLY A 755 -39.58 -6.09 -95.42
CA GLY A 755 -40.76 -6.04 -96.29
C GLY A 755 -40.81 -7.25 -97.21
N ILE A 756 -41.59 -8.27 -96.86
CA ILE A 756 -41.81 -9.47 -97.68
C ILE A 756 -43.28 -9.88 -97.63
N GLN A 757 -43.74 -10.53 -98.69
CA GLN A 757 -45.07 -11.11 -98.76
C GLN A 757 -45.21 -12.30 -97.81
N TRP A 758 -46.41 -12.47 -97.27
CA TRP A 758 -46.75 -13.65 -96.49
C TRP A 758 -46.90 -14.90 -97.39
N SER A 759 -47.38 -14.69 -98.63
CA SER A 759 -47.55 -15.74 -99.66
C SER A 759 -46.41 -15.83 -100.67
N ASN A 760 -46.33 -16.95 -101.39
CA ASN A 760 -45.37 -17.19 -102.48
C ASN A 760 -45.95 -16.77 -103.85
N GLY A 761 -46.34 -15.50 -103.99
CA GLY A 761 -46.87 -14.94 -105.24
C GLY A 761 -48.29 -15.38 -105.64
N SER A 762 -48.93 -16.31 -104.93
CA SER A 762 -50.34 -16.66 -105.07
C SER A 762 -50.95 -17.01 -103.72
N PHE A 763 -52.22 -16.61 -103.52
CA PHE A 763 -52.91 -16.88 -102.27
C PHE A 763 -53.43 -18.31 -102.23
N THR A 764 -53.25 -18.96 -101.09
CA THR A 764 -53.80 -20.26 -100.73
C THR A 764 -54.29 -20.21 -99.29
N THR A 765 -55.26 -21.06 -98.95
CA THR A 765 -55.63 -21.33 -97.55
C THR A 765 -54.70 -22.42 -97.04
N THR A 766 -53.81 -22.06 -96.12
CA THR A 766 -52.77 -22.96 -95.60
C THR A 766 -53.28 -23.84 -94.46
N GLY A 767 -54.26 -23.36 -93.69
CA GLY A 767 -54.78 -24.02 -92.49
C GLY A 767 -54.02 -23.69 -91.21
N ALA A 768 -53.04 -22.78 -91.26
CA ALA A 768 -52.22 -22.37 -90.12
C ALA A 768 -52.95 -21.36 -89.19
N THR A 769 -54.11 -21.73 -88.64
CA THR A 769 -55.02 -20.79 -87.95
C THR A 769 -54.76 -20.61 -86.44
N ALA A 770 -53.84 -21.37 -85.85
CA ALA A 770 -53.62 -21.34 -84.40
C ALA A 770 -52.98 -20.01 -83.95
N THR A 771 -53.45 -19.45 -82.83
CA THR A 771 -52.97 -18.15 -82.30
C THR A 771 -52.14 -18.26 -81.04
N VAL A 772 -52.36 -19.33 -80.25
CA VAL A 772 -51.87 -19.50 -78.88
C VAL A 772 -50.34 -19.50 -78.79
N LEU A 773 -49.80 -19.06 -77.66
CA LEU A 773 -48.38 -19.13 -77.31
C LEU A 773 -47.83 -20.56 -77.53
N GLY A 774 -46.74 -20.68 -78.27
CA GLY A 774 -46.08 -21.97 -78.59
C GLY A 774 -46.56 -22.63 -79.90
N THR A 775 -47.49 -22.02 -80.65
CA THR A 775 -48.02 -22.63 -81.89
C THR A 775 -47.34 -22.17 -83.18
N GLY A 776 -46.48 -21.15 -83.14
CA GLY A 776 -45.91 -20.53 -84.34
C GLY A 776 -45.06 -21.48 -85.18
N ASN A 777 -44.35 -22.42 -84.56
CA ASN A 777 -43.56 -23.43 -85.29
C ASN A 777 -44.45 -24.35 -86.14
N ALA A 778 -45.51 -24.89 -85.53
CA ALA A 778 -46.48 -25.74 -86.23
C ALA A 778 -47.19 -24.99 -87.37
N ASN A 779 -47.55 -23.73 -87.15
CA ASN A 779 -48.10 -22.86 -88.19
C ASN A 779 -47.11 -22.64 -89.33
N THR A 780 -45.87 -22.29 -89.00
CA THR A 780 -44.80 -22.03 -89.99
C THR A 780 -44.57 -23.25 -90.89
N ASN A 781 -44.48 -24.45 -90.32
CA ASN A 781 -44.33 -25.70 -91.09
C ASN A 781 -45.53 -25.96 -92.00
N THR A 782 -46.74 -25.65 -91.54
CA THR A 782 -47.98 -25.78 -92.31
C THR A 782 -47.99 -24.82 -93.51
N ILE A 783 -47.62 -23.54 -93.29
CA ILE A 783 -47.49 -22.54 -94.36
C ILE A 783 -46.43 -22.98 -95.38
N VAL A 784 -45.28 -23.45 -94.89
CA VAL A 784 -44.18 -23.88 -95.77
C VAL A 784 -44.58 -25.06 -96.66
N THR A 785 -45.27 -26.05 -96.08
CA THR A 785 -45.80 -27.21 -96.82
C THR A 785 -46.83 -26.79 -97.87
N SER A 786 -47.70 -25.82 -97.55
CA SER A 786 -48.75 -25.35 -98.45
C SER A 786 -48.21 -24.51 -99.61
N GLN A 787 -47.24 -23.62 -99.36
CA GLN A 787 -46.72 -22.64 -100.33
C GLN A 787 -45.56 -23.18 -101.18
N GLY A 788 -44.90 -24.26 -100.74
CA GLY A 788 -43.81 -24.91 -101.47
C GLY A 788 -42.51 -24.11 -101.53
N VAL A 789 -41.67 -24.39 -102.53
CA VAL A 789 -40.37 -23.72 -102.70
C VAL A 789 -40.58 -22.27 -103.15
N GLY A 790 -39.95 -21.31 -102.48
CA GLY A 790 -40.06 -19.89 -102.81
C GLY A 790 -39.46 -18.99 -101.75
N SER A 791 -39.81 -17.70 -101.78
CA SER A 791 -39.36 -16.68 -100.81
C SER A 791 -40.55 -15.90 -100.28
N TYR A 792 -40.93 -16.18 -99.03
CA TYR A 792 -42.07 -15.59 -98.32
C TYR A 792 -41.84 -15.66 -96.80
N ALA A 793 -42.63 -14.94 -96.02
CA ALA A 793 -42.39 -14.69 -94.59
C ALA A 793 -42.05 -15.95 -93.76
N ALA A 794 -42.88 -16.99 -93.85
CA ALA A 794 -42.66 -18.24 -93.12
C ALA A 794 -41.43 -19.01 -93.61
N LYS A 795 -41.12 -18.97 -94.92
CA LYS A 795 -39.96 -19.65 -95.48
C LYS A 795 -38.65 -19.01 -95.02
N LEU A 796 -38.61 -17.68 -94.90
CA LEU A 796 -37.44 -16.99 -94.36
C LEU A 796 -37.09 -17.49 -92.97
N CYS A 797 -38.08 -17.70 -92.10
CA CYS A 797 -37.83 -18.22 -90.77
C CYS A 797 -37.47 -19.70 -90.77
N SER A 798 -38.19 -20.52 -91.55
CA SER A 798 -37.93 -21.96 -91.62
C SER A 798 -36.56 -22.32 -92.22
N ASP A 799 -36.00 -21.46 -93.09
CA ASP A 799 -34.67 -21.64 -93.67
C ASP A 799 -33.56 -20.99 -92.85
N LEU A 800 -33.93 -20.20 -91.84
CA LEU A 800 -32.98 -19.43 -91.06
C LEU A 800 -32.12 -20.38 -90.23
N VAL A 801 -30.80 -20.22 -90.36
CA VAL A 801 -29.81 -20.83 -89.48
C VAL A 801 -28.98 -19.71 -88.89
N ILE A 802 -29.05 -19.54 -87.57
CA ILE A 802 -28.15 -18.64 -86.82
C ILE A 802 -27.28 -19.51 -85.93
N ASP A 803 -25.97 -19.40 -86.11
CA ASP A 803 -24.97 -20.29 -85.51
C ASP A 803 -25.28 -21.77 -85.78
N THR A 804 -25.59 -22.54 -84.74
CA THR A 804 -25.92 -23.97 -84.82
C THR A 804 -27.44 -24.23 -84.78
N TYR A 805 -28.27 -23.19 -84.73
CA TYR A 805 -29.71 -23.31 -84.51
C TYR A 805 -30.48 -23.12 -85.82
N SER A 806 -31.25 -24.13 -86.22
CA SER A 806 -32.03 -24.20 -87.47
C SER A 806 -33.53 -24.42 -87.23
N ASP A 807 -33.99 -24.16 -86.01
CA ASP A 807 -35.35 -24.37 -85.51
C ASP A 807 -36.14 -23.05 -85.40
N TRP A 808 -35.76 -22.06 -86.20
CA TRP A 808 -36.41 -20.75 -86.26
C TRP A 808 -37.75 -20.83 -87.00
N TYR A 809 -38.73 -20.05 -86.54
CA TYR A 809 -40.07 -20.03 -87.10
C TYR A 809 -40.71 -18.64 -87.04
N LEU A 810 -41.75 -18.44 -87.84
CA LEU A 810 -42.54 -17.21 -87.84
C LEU A 810 -43.52 -17.27 -86.64
N PRO A 811 -43.51 -16.27 -85.74
CA PRO A 811 -44.29 -16.32 -84.50
C PRO A 811 -45.80 -16.38 -84.75
N SER A 812 -46.53 -17.15 -83.94
CA SER A 812 -47.99 -17.01 -83.82
C SER A 812 -48.34 -15.61 -83.31
N ILE A 813 -49.60 -15.20 -83.42
CA ILE A 813 -49.97 -13.84 -83.03
C ILE A 813 -49.76 -13.59 -81.53
N ASP A 814 -49.96 -14.60 -80.67
CA ASP A 814 -49.69 -14.47 -79.24
C ASP A 814 -48.20 -14.49 -78.92
N GLU A 815 -47.38 -15.24 -79.67
CA GLU A 815 -45.92 -15.17 -79.56
C GLU A 815 -45.39 -13.80 -79.98
N LEU A 816 -45.93 -13.24 -81.07
CA LEU A 816 -45.60 -11.91 -81.56
C LEU A 816 -46.01 -10.82 -80.56
N ASN A 817 -47.12 -11.01 -79.84
CA ASN A 817 -47.52 -10.15 -78.73
C ASN A 817 -46.52 -10.18 -77.56
N LYS A 818 -45.90 -11.33 -77.26
CA LYS A 818 -44.85 -11.40 -76.23
C LYS A 818 -43.59 -10.62 -76.65
N LEU A 819 -43.25 -10.63 -77.94
CA LEU A 819 -42.18 -9.78 -78.48
C LEU A 819 -42.49 -8.30 -78.32
N TYR A 820 -43.74 -7.87 -78.58
CA TYR A 820 -44.18 -6.48 -78.39
C TYR A 820 -43.95 -5.97 -76.96
N LEU A 821 -44.24 -6.79 -75.95
CA LEU A 821 -44.07 -6.39 -74.54
C LEU A 821 -42.62 -6.05 -74.18
N ASN A 822 -41.65 -6.63 -74.89
CA ASN A 822 -40.22 -6.44 -74.64
C ASN A 822 -39.50 -5.75 -75.81
N GLN A 823 -40.24 -5.17 -76.76
CA GLN A 823 -39.74 -4.68 -78.06
C GLN A 823 -38.51 -3.75 -77.97
N GLY A 824 -38.45 -2.91 -76.93
CA GLY A 824 -37.36 -1.96 -76.74
C GLY A 824 -36.04 -2.62 -76.33
N VAL A 825 -36.13 -3.77 -75.65
CA VAL A 825 -34.96 -4.54 -75.20
C VAL A 825 -34.43 -5.44 -76.32
N ILE A 826 -35.33 -6.01 -77.14
CA ILE A 826 -34.98 -6.95 -78.22
C ILE A 826 -34.82 -6.30 -79.60
N GLY A 827 -34.85 -4.97 -79.67
CA GLY A 827 -34.56 -4.21 -80.89
C GLY A 827 -35.55 -4.44 -82.03
N ILE A 828 -36.85 -4.48 -81.73
CA ILE A 828 -37.91 -4.58 -82.75
C ILE A 828 -38.18 -3.18 -83.32
N ALA A 829 -38.17 -3.04 -84.64
CA ALA A 829 -38.48 -1.78 -85.30
C ALA A 829 -39.97 -1.41 -85.17
N ALA A 830 -40.25 -0.11 -85.15
CA ALA A 830 -41.59 0.48 -85.07
C ALA A 830 -42.36 0.34 -86.40
N ASP A 831 -42.83 -0.87 -86.71
CA ASP A 831 -43.49 -1.20 -87.99
C ASP A 831 -44.48 -2.38 -87.85
N PHE A 832 -45.07 -2.81 -88.96
CA PHE A 832 -45.91 -4.00 -89.04
C PHE A 832 -45.08 -5.28 -89.19
N TYR A 833 -45.45 -6.33 -88.46
CA TYR A 833 -44.79 -7.63 -88.48
C TYR A 833 -45.77 -8.76 -88.77
N TRP A 834 -45.38 -9.65 -89.67
CA TRP A 834 -46.17 -10.83 -89.98
C TRP A 834 -46.25 -11.81 -88.81
N SER A 835 -47.44 -12.37 -88.63
CA SER A 835 -47.65 -13.58 -87.84
C SER A 835 -47.79 -14.82 -88.74
N SER A 836 -47.49 -15.99 -88.20
CA SER A 836 -47.84 -17.28 -88.81
C SER A 836 -49.30 -17.68 -88.63
N SER A 837 -50.09 -16.93 -87.86
CA SER A 837 -51.52 -17.19 -87.71
C SER A 837 -52.30 -16.67 -88.93
N GLU A 838 -52.86 -17.58 -89.74
CA GLU A 838 -53.71 -17.29 -90.89
C GLU A 838 -55.15 -16.94 -90.46
N VAL A 839 -55.79 -15.99 -91.16
CA VAL A 839 -57.22 -15.68 -90.97
C VAL A 839 -58.06 -16.47 -91.97
N ASP A 840 -57.78 -16.29 -93.27
CA ASP A 840 -58.50 -16.94 -94.35
C ASP A 840 -57.65 -17.01 -95.64
N TYR A 841 -58.28 -17.24 -96.78
CA TYR A 841 -57.62 -17.29 -98.10
C TYR A 841 -56.82 -16.02 -98.42
N GLN A 842 -57.35 -14.83 -98.12
CA GLN A 842 -56.77 -13.53 -98.50
C GLN A 842 -55.93 -12.90 -97.38
N PHE A 843 -56.29 -13.17 -96.12
CA PHE A 843 -55.82 -12.42 -94.97
C PHE A 843 -55.03 -13.25 -93.97
N THR A 844 -54.15 -12.58 -93.23
CA THR A 844 -53.35 -13.15 -92.15
C THR A 844 -53.29 -12.18 -90.97
N TRP A 845 -52.89 -12.66 -89.81
CA TRP A 845 -52.64 -11.81 -88.65
C TRP A 845 -51.29 -11.10 -88.77
N PHE A 846 -51.25 -9.88 -88.27
CA PHE A 846 -50.03 -9.11 -88.09
C PHE A 846 -50.15 -8.24 -86.84
N ASN A 847 -49.01 -7.77 -86.33
CA ASN A 847 -48.94 -6.86 -85.19
C ASN A 847 -48.31 -5.53 -85.60
N TYR A 848 -48.93 -4.42 -85.19
CA TYR A 848 -48.36 -3.09 -85.30
C TYR A 848 -47.54 -2.78 -84.05
N MET A 849 -46.23 -2.99 -84.14
CA MET A 849 -45.31 -2.91 -82.99
C MET A 849 -45.33 -1.57 -82.22
N PRO A 850 -45.60 -0.40 -82.83
CA PRO A 850 -45.70 0.85 -82.07
C PRO A 850 -46.82 0.89 -81.03
N THR A 851 -47.92 0.15 -81.24
CA THR A 851 -49.07 0.15 -80.31
C THR A 851 -49.43 -1.23 -79.77
N GLY A 852 -48.83 -2.29 -80.31
CA GLY A 852 -49.13 -3.69 -79.96
C GLY A 852 -50.49 -4.15 -80.44
N GLN A 853 -51.10 -3.39 -81.35
CA GLN A 853 -52.41 -3.72 -81.90
C GLN A 853 -52.27 -4.88 -82.88
N THR A 854 -53.04 -5.94 -82.61
CA THR A 854 -53.17 -7.09 -83.50
C THR A 854 -54.35 -6.88 -84.43
N TYR A 855 -54.15 -7.20 -85.71
CA TYR A 855 -55.17 -7.01 -86.74
C TYR A 855 -55.44 -8.32 -87.48
N PRO A 856 -56.70 -8.82 -87.49
CA PRO A 856 -57.10 -9.87 -88.41
C PRO A 856 -57.47 -9.24 -89.76
N GLY A 857 -56.55 -9.26 -90.73
CA GLY A 857 -56.92 -9.05 -92.13
C GLY A 857 -57.20 -7.62 -92.59
N THR A 858 -56.36 -6.66 -92.21
CA THR A 858 -56.38 -5.32 -92.84
C THR A 858 -55.58 -5.26 -94.15
N TRP A 859 -54.54 -6.07 -94.28
CA TRP A 859 -53.69 -6.18 -95.47
C TRP A 859 -53.71 -7.59 -96.04
N THR A 860 -53.73 -7.70 -97.37
CA THR A 860 -53.71 -8.97 -98.09
C THR A 860 -52.33 -9.62 -98.02
N LYS A 861 -52.24 -10.94 -98.22
CA LYS A 861 -51.00 -11.75 -98.10
C LYS A 861 -49.86 -11.36 -99.06
N ASP A 862 -50.09 -10.42 -99.99
CA ASP A 862 -49.13 -9.81 -100.91
C ASP A 862 -48.53 -8.48 -100.41
N HIS A 863 -49.01 -7.96 -99.27
CA HIS A 863 -48.42 -6.80 -98.62
C HIS A 863 -46.99 -7.10 -98.13
N LEU A 864 -46.15 -6.07 -98.05
CA LEU A 864 -44.75 -6.19 -97.67
C LEU A 864 -44.56 -5.75 -96.23
N ASP A 865 -44.57 -6.69 -95.30
CA ASP A 865 -44.33 -6.43 -93.87
C ASP A 865 -43.05 -7.09 -93.38
N ARG A 866 -42.62 -6.69 -92.18
CA ARG A 866 -41.40 -7.17 -91.55
C ARG A 866 -41.54 -8.58 -91.01
N VAL A 867 -40.41 -9.25 -90.88
CA VAL A 867 -40.33 -10.60 -90.31
C VAL A 867 -39.24 -10.63 -89.25
N ARG A 868 -39.64 -10.95 -88.02
CA ARG A 868 -38.73 -11.35 -86.95
C ARG A 868 -38.99 -12.80 -86.61
N CYS A 869 -38.03 -13.66 -86.93
CA CYS A 869 -38.11 -15.07 -86.59
C CYS A 869 -37.82 -15.28 -85.11
N ILE A 870 -38.47 -16.28 -84.53
CA ILE A 870 -38.28 -16.68 -83.14
C ILE A 870 -37.99 -18.17 -83.04
N ARG A 871 -37.47 -18.60 -81.90
CA ARG A 871 -37.37 -20.01 -81.48
C ARG A 871 -37.74 -20.13 -80.00
N SER A 872 -38.10 -21.33 -79.55
CA SER A 872 -38.38 -21.63 -78.14
C SER A 872 -37.22 -22.37 -77.49
N PHE A 873 -37.09 -22.26 -76.16
CA PHE A 873 -36.07 -22.98 -75.38
C PHE A 873 -36.61 -23.46 -74.04
#